data_AF-A0A927YWD9-F1
#
_entry.id   AF-A0A927YWD9-F1
#
_cell.length_a   1.000
_cell.length_b   1.000
_cell.length_c   1.000
_cell.angle_alpha   90.00
_cell.angle_beta   90.00
_cell.angle_gamma   90.00
#
_symmetry.space_group_name_H-M   'P 1'
#
loop_
_entity.id
_entity.type
_entity.pdbx_description
1 polymer ?
#
loop_
_entity_poly.entity_id
_entity_poly.type
_entity_poly.pdbx_seq_one_letter_code
_entity_poly.pdbx_strand_id
1 'polypeptide(L)'
;MFSDVYIQKILSSIISNYNTKDDNFVFVKHYNNVGFSGYDIVNMLGSNKDVYLLCHEFSRSYMQEPYEPFLGWVSDIYYNLYANKMTVEEFIDECNVYSLQKSIFVSYIKTGKCKRNDDVIVSEISFEKLKFYNSLLNIYKTVTKNVKLLLVLNNIHFAHYSTIAFLHKMINLKNMSNLAIFAAYNESYIHMEYMSELWDKFIKYIKANNYVYDWVGIDDKKADILDDMFLVQSKRVEEYILKLNNMLQTFALEQAEIYIDIIYQKMEFENLKIPNKEKRTLLYLYAMINIFNGAYNKALVACENVKMLYKKSEEPMEHYICTYIMGMAFIYMSQFKSAYKCAKECINIAEKKLNDEFYMFKGELLHYMVQYYGWNDIIVHNLKFEAKPEFLEKLEYYGYKNVLAHMYVYGVDKNNKTGQDIPEVYEALYTPEYLKRGMDLGYELGNDSILIVAYMNNIELFRGLNNFKFIEQIYKECIKILAKNNDKVQIASMYNGIGYNCSIVEKYVQADKYYNESLNIFYETDNIEFMGETLYNMSLNCIQAGDYKKGLDYVLAAIKIAEDLEINGYRICKDTKLFGMAALCYYYLGSDYNCYVYFSKMECIVKYLLDSLDDSEVVDYWSGELVLYFFIKGLITKKNGEFDVSKEAFENALHIAIHTDSFKVYIYPLLILELGRLFKELNQDEIAREILNEGIYYCNQNGYYERQNMLQDELTGKEIAIKKINFTLNGITIKDILEKSSDYAVEKQLKNRLNDINFISQWQDRLDKESSSIEEVVVSSMKTLQNNFSFDSVYYLKATDGEMKLIYSDDDRYLSGQEVSVISEYFDKNRSAFVTHRTEKSFGDYEEVLRVFGESNVFTMVGIPIMDNDKVDAIFIGLLLMHRTVYSNKKVINQNNFLILKYVFGQFIDTIERLRTHEEIERMNKALEEMASTDLLTGLLNRQGFMTSVKNMDVDDNLKNVVMYIDLDNFKYYNDTVGHEIGDLVLVLFANILQECASDNGIAIRYGGDEFLLIFNGKDEDYAEQVAKNIYEQIEDGFASNIEKRLNKKIEIPEEKRLSCCIGIASFVSNTDKAIEQALDRADEALYSVKNTTKHNYKVWKEATDNEEN
;
A
#
# COMPACT_ATOMS: atom_id res chain seq x y z
N MET A 1 48.57 -23.85 6.31
CA MET A 1 49.99 -23.88 5.88
C MET A 1 50.17 -23.88 4.36
N PHE A 2 49.71 -24.86 3.59
CA PHE A 2 49.78 -24.80 2.10
C PHE A 2 48.86 -23.73 1.49
N SER A 3 47.70 -23.47 2.12
CA SER A 3 46.75 -22.41 1.75
C SER A 3 47.35 -21.01 1.87
N ASP A 4 48.06 -20.76 2.96
CA ASP A 4 48.49 -19.43 3.39
C ASP A 4 49.63 -18.91 2.50
N VAL A 5 50.55 -19.81 2.11
CA VAL A 5 51.64 -19.49 1.17
C VAL A 5 51.09 -19.16 -0.22
N TYR A 6 49.97 -19.77 -0.62
CA TYR A 6 49.37 -19.54 -1.93
C TYR A 6 48.63 -18.19 -1.98
N ILE A 7 47.81 -17.90 -0.97
CA ILE A 7 47.14 -16.60 -0.81
C ILE A 7 48.17 -15.48 -0.68
N GLN A 8 49.24 -15.69 0.09
CA GLN A 8 50.33 -14.72 0.22
C GLN A 8 51.02 -14.42 -1.11
N LYS A 9 51.19 -15.41 -2.00
CA LYS A 9 51.73 -15.19 -3.35
C LYS A 9 50.80 -14.35 -4.23
N ILE A 10 49.49 -14.65 -4.20
CA ILE A 10 48.48 -13.86 -4.93
C ILE A 10 48.50 -12.41 -4.42
N LEU A 11 48.42 -12.21 -3.11
CA LEU A 11 48.43 -10.88 -2.50
C LEU A 11 49.73 -10.10 -2.80
N SER A 12 50.89 -10.78 -2.75
CA SER A 12 52.18 -10.17 -3.11
C SER A 12 52.21 -9.75 -4.59
N SER A 13 51.63 -10.57 -5.48
CA SER A 13 51.50 -10.26 -6.90
C SER A 13 50.62 -9.03 -7.13
N ILE A 14 49.46 -8.97 -6.46
CA ILE A 14 48.53 -7.83 -6.53
C ILE A 14 49.24 -6.54 -6.09
N ILE A 15 50.01 -6.58 -4.99
CA ILE A 15 50.74 -5.41 -4.49
C ILE A 15 51.87 -4.99 -5.44
N SER A 16 52.56 -5.92 -6.10
CA SER A 16 53.57 -5.57 -7.11
C SER A 16 52.98 -4.98 -8.38
N ASN A 17 51.69 -5.22 -8.66
CA ASN A 17 51.01 -4.79 -9.90
C ASN A 17 50.36 -3.40 -9.81
N TYR A 18 50.43 -2.72 -8.66
CA TYR A 18 50.04 -1.32 -8.59
C TYR A 18 50.81 -0.50 -9.64
N ASN A 19 50.07 0.20 -10.52
CA ASN A 19 50.53 1.01 -11.66
C ASN A 19 50.81 0.31 -13.01
N THR A 20 50.65 -1.01 -13.16
CA THR A 20 51.01 -1.70 -14.42
C THR A 20 49.82 -2.09 -15.31
N LYS A 21 48.57 -1.99 -14.83
CA LYS A 21 47.29 -2.32 -15.51
C LYS A 21 47.31 -3.70 -16.19
N ASP A 22 46.79 -4.71 -15.48
CA ASP A 22 45.83 -5.71 -15.99
C ASP A 22 45.40 -6.74 -14.90
N ASP A 23 46.10 -6.84 -13.75
CA ASP A 23 45.82 -7.87 -12.71
C ASP A 23 45.63 -7.31 -11.27
N ASN A 24 44.80 -6.27 -11.08
CA ASN A 24 44.56 -5.70 -9.73
C ASN A 24 43.33 -6.26 -9.02
N PHE A 25 42.50 -7.06 -9.71
CA PHE A 25 41.29 -7.65 -9.15
C PHE A 25 41.38 -9.17 -9.22
N VAL A 26 41.22 -9.83 -8.08
CA VAL A 26 41.24 -11.28 -7.97
C VAL A 26 40.04 -11.74 -7.15
N PHE A 27 39.24 -12.62 -7.76
CA PHE A 27 38.09 -13.28 -7.15
C PHE A 27 38.39 -14.77 -7.01
N VAL A 28 38.68 -15.21 -5.79
CA VAL A 28 38.93 -16.61 -5.45
C VAL A 28 37.61 -17.35 -5.38
N LYS A 29 37.39 -18.21 -6.37
CA LYS A 29 36.25 -19.12 -6.43
C LYS A 29 36.59 -20.38 -5.64
N HIS A 30 35.71 -20.77 -4.72
CA HIS A 30 35.87 -21.99 -3.93
C HIS A 30 34.55 -22.77 -3.83
N TYR A 31 34.65 -24.01 -3.35
CA TYR A 31 33.51 -24.91 -3.14
C TYR A 31 33.31 -25.31 -1.67
N ASN A 32 34.26 -24.93 -0.79
CA ASN A 32 34.31 -25.27 0.64
C ASN A 32 34.41 -24.00 1.51
N ASN A 33 34.47 -24.07 2.83
CA ASN A 33 34.73 -22.89 3.68
C ASN A 33 36.21 -22.48 3.61
N VAL A 34 36.56 -21.64 2.63
CA VAL A 34 37.86 -20.95 2.61
C VAL A 34 37.72 -19.71 3.49
N GLY A 35 38.02 -19.86 4.78
CA GLY A 35 38.05 -18.74 5.73
C GLY A 35 39.45 -18.13 5.80
N PHE A 36 39.57 -16.85 5.46
CA PHE A 36 40.74 -16.04 5.82
C PHE A 36 40.22 -14.78 6.50
N SER A 37 40.78 -14.46 7.67
CA SER A 37 40.44 -13.25 8.39
C SER A 37 41.31 -12.07 7.93
N GLY A 38 40.85 -10.83 8.16
CA GLY A 38 41.70 -9.65 7.94
C GLY A 38 43.00 -9.72 8.75
N TYR A 39 42.99 -10.36 9.92
CA TYR A 39 44.18 -10.62 10.73
C TYR A 39 45.18 -11.54 10.02
N ASP A 40 44.69 -12.60 9.37
CA ASP A 40 45.53 -13.52 8.60
C ASP A 40 46.21 -12.80 7.43
N ILE A 41 45.49 -11.91 6.75
CA ILE A 41 46.04 -11.12 5.65
C ILE A 41 47.03 -10.07 6.13
N VAL A 42 46.77 -9.36 7.24
CA VAL A 42 47.74 -8.44 7.84
C VAL A 42 49.03 -9.18 8.20
N ASN A 43 48.93 -10.38 8.78
CA ASN A 43 50.09 -11.20 9.09
C ASN A 43 50.84 -11.68 7.83
N MET A 44 50.12 -12.01 6.75
CA MET A 44 50.72 -12.44 5.48
C MET A 44 51.43 -11.28 4.74
N LEU A 45 50.91 -10.06 4.83
CA LEU A 45 51.45 -8.88 4.15
C LEU A 45 52.61 -8.21 4.91
N GLY A 46 52.74 -8.47 6.22
CA GLY A 46 53.76 -7.86 7.07
C GLY A 46 53.56 -6.34 7.25
N SER A 47 54.60 -5.64 7.69
CA SER A 47 54.60 -4.18 7.93
C SER A 47 54.81 -3.35 6.65
N ASN A 48 54.13 -3.71 5.57
CA ASN A 48 54.21 -2.97 4.31
C ASN A 48 53.39 -1.67 4.41
N LYS A 49 54.05 -0.56 4.76
CA LYS A 49 53.42 0.74 5.11
C LYS A 49 52.82 1.50 3.92
N ASP A 50 53.03 1.03 2.70
CA ASP A 50 52.68 1.76 1.47
C ASP A 50 51.26 1.45 0.94
N VAL A 51 50.54 0.51 1.55
CA VAL A 51 49.18 0.11 1.15
C VAL A 51 48.22 0.26 2.33
N TYR A 52 47.11 0.95 2.11
CA TYR A 52 46.03 1.06 3.07
C TYR A 52 45.08 -0.13 2.89
N LEU A 53 44.99 -0.98 3.92
CA LEU A 53 44.25 -2.24 3.89
C LEU A 53 42.88 -2.07 4.54
N LEU A 54 41.84 -2.51 3.84
CA LEU A 54 40.46 -2.60 4.36
C LEU A 54 39.96 -4.02 4.19
N CYS A 55 39.51 -4.64 5.28
CA CYS A 55 39.07 -6.03 5.31
C CYS A 55 37.64 -6.15 5.80
N HIS A 56 36.85 -7.01 5.18
CA HIS A 56 35.49 -7.31 5.61
C HIS A 56 35.12 -8.77 5.31
N GLU A 57 34.32 -9.34 6.20
CA GLU A 57 33.78 -10.70 6.09
C GLU A 57 32.26 -10.63 6.19
N PHE A 58 31.58 -11.01 5.11
CA PHE A 58 30.13 -10.98 5.06
C PHE A 58 29.54 -12.15 5.85
N SER A 59 28.41 -11.90 6.51
CA SER A 59 27.58 -12.92 7.16
C SER A 59 26.10 -12.68 6.91
N ARG A 60 25.31 -13.76 7.02
CA ARG A 60 23.84 -13.74 6.95
C ARG A 60 23.16 -13.61 8.32
N SER A 61 23.92 -13.76 9.40
CA SER A 61 23.40 -13.79 10.77
C SER A 61 22.99 -12.43 11.33
N TYR A 62 23.27 -11.32 10.63
CA TYR A 62 22.95 -9.97 11.06
C TYR A 62 22.39 -9.11 9.92
N MET A 63 21.71 -8.02 10.28
CA MET A 63 21.24 -7.03 9.31
C MET A 63 22.44 -6.23 8.77
N GLN A 64 22.77 -6.43 7.50
CA GLN A 64 23.86 -5.71 6.84
C GLN A 64 23.52 -4.21 6.65
N GLU A 65 24.53 -3.33 6.63
CA GLU A 65 24.40 -1.89 6.31
C GLU A 65 24.19 -1.66 4.79
N PRO A 66 23.70 -0.49 4.34
CA PRO A 66 23.69 -0.16 2.92
C PRO A 66 25.10 -0.09 2.36
N TYR A 67 25.31 -0.75 1.21
CA TYR A 67 26.59 -0.86 0.53
C TYR A 67 27.70 -1.41 1.44
N GLU A 68 27.39 -2.28 2.40
CA GLU A 68 28.37 -2.84 3.32
C GLU A 68 29.52 -3.54 2.56
N PRO A 69 30.78 -3.32 2.92
CA PRO A 69 31.31 -2.38 3.93
C PRO A 69 31.65 -0.99 3.39
N PHE A 70 31.45 -0.75 2.09
CA PHE A 70 31.96 0.40 1.36
C PHE A 70 31.54 1.75 1.92
N LEU A 71 30.28 1.89 2.37
CA LEU A 71 29.83 3.13 2.99
C LEU A 71 30.50 3.35 4.36
N GLY A 72 30.57 2.31 5.19
CA GLY A 72 31.23 2.35 6.50
C GLY A 72 32.71 2.75 6.39
N TRP A 73 33.40 2.17 5.40
CA TRP A 73 34.80 2.49 5.13
C TRP A 73 35.07 3.94 4.72
N VAL A 74 34.08 4.68 4.22
CA VAL A 74 34.25 6.13 3.98
C VAL A 74 34.59 6.86 5.28
N SER A 75 33.93 6.51 6.38
CA SER A 75 34.20 7.09 7.70
C SER A 75 35.60 6.71 8.18
N ASP A 76 35.99 5.45 8.06
CA ASP A 76 37.32 4.97 8.45
C ASP A 76 38.43 5.67 7.65
N ILE A 77 38.24 5.80 6.34
CA ILE A 77 39.16 6.50 5.44
C ILE A 77 39.29 7.97 5.87
N TYR A 78 38.17 8.66 6.12
CA TYR A 78 38.19 10.06 6.52
C TYR A 78 38.96 10.24 7.83
N TYR A 79 38.59 9.52 8.88
CA TYR A 79 39.20 9.69 10.20
C TYR A 79 40.68 9.31 10.24
N ASN A 80 41.08 8.28 9.48
CA ASN A 80 42.48 7.83 9.49
C ASN A 80 43.38 8.63 8.54
N LEU A 81 42.87 9.15 7.42
CA LEU A 81 43.72 9.75 6.36
C LEU A 81 43.51 11.26 6.13
N TYR A 82 42.35 11.81 6.52
CA TYR A 82 41.93 13.17 6.14
C TYR A 82 41.50 14.07 7.31
N ALA A 83 41.10 13.54 8.47
CA ALA A 83 40.60 14.36 9.59
C ALA A 83 41.60 15.41 10.11
N ASN A 84 42.91 15.17 9.97
CA ASN A 84 43.95 16.13 10.33
C ASN A 84 44.25 17.18 9.23
N LYS A 85 43.66 17.03 8.03
CA LYS A 85 43.94 17.86 6.85
C LYS A 85 42.78 18.77 6.48
N MET A 86 41.54 18.30 6.69
CA MET A 86 40.33 18.99 6.24
C MET A 86 39.10 18.52 7.04
N THR A 87 38.07 19.35 7.06
CA THR A 87 36.75 19.01 7.61
C THR A 87 36.04 17.95 6.77
N VAL A 88 34.98 17.34 7.32
CA VAL A 88 34.17 16.35 6.59
C VAL A 88 33.53 16.99 5.35
N GLU A 89 33.01 18.22 5.49
CA GLU A 89 32.43 18.99 4.40
C GLU A 89 33.42 19.22 3.26
N GLU A 90 34.62 19.72 3.56
CA GLU A 90 35.69 19.94 2.57
C GLU A 90 36.11 18.63 1.87
N PHE A 91 36.18 17.52 2.61
CA PHE A 91 36.49 16.21 2.04
C PHE A 91 35.41 15.74 1.06
N ILE A 92 34.14 15.90 1.41
CA ILE A 92 33.00 15.53 0.55
C ILE A 92 32.94 16.41 -0.70
N ASP A 93 33.27 17.69 -0.58
CA ASP A 93 33.39 18.61 -1.71
C ASP A 93 34.55 18.23 -2.64
N GLU A 94 35.74 17.91 -2.11
CA GLU A 94 36.89 17.44 -2.89
C GLU A 94 36.61 16.11 -3.61
N CYS A 95 35.77 15.27 -2.99
CA CYS A 95 35.30 14.02 -3.59
C CYS A 95 34.27 14.22 -4.70
N ASN A 96 33.83 15.45 -5.01
CA ASN A 96 32.84 15.72 -6.05
C ASN A 96 31.57 14.88 -5.88
N VAL A 97 31.06 14.83 -4.64
CA VAL A 97 29.80 14.18 -4.29
C VAL A 97 28.62 15.01 -4.82
N TYR A 98 27.59 14.33 -5.32
CA TYR A 98 26.38 14.98 -5.82
C TYR A 98 25.73 15.88 -4.77
N SER A 99 25.30 17.08 -5.18
CA SER A 99 24.91 18.17 -4.27
C SER A 99 23.87 17.75 -3.22
N LEU A 100 22.79 17.09 -3.65
CA LEU A 100 21.71 16.65 -2.75
C LEU A 100 22.13 15.55 -1.78
N GLN A 101 23.20 14.82 -2.08
CA GLN A 101 23.69 13.70 -1.27
C GLN A 101 24.81 14.08 -0.31
N LYS A 102 25.37 15.30 -0.41
CA LYS A 102 26.43 15.76 0.51
C LYS A 102 26.00 15.65 1.97
N SER A 103 24.78 16.07 2.29
CA SER A 103 24.21 15.96 3.64
C SER A 103 24.17 14.52 4.17
N ILE A 104 23.93 13.54 3.31
CA ILE A 104 23.90 12.11 3.66
C ILE A 104 25.28 11.63 4.08
N PHE A 105 26.30 11.89 3.26
CA PHE A 105 27.66 11.46 3.56
C PHE A 105 28.23 12.20 4.78
N VAL A 106 28.01 13.51 4.89
CA VAL A 106 28.46 14.30 6.04
C VAL A 106 27.82 13.79 7.35
N SER A 107 26.50 13.59 7.36
CA SER A 107 25.81 13.09 8.55
C SER A 107 26.21 11.66 8.91
N TYR A 108 26.39 10.79 7.91
CA TYR A 108 26.87 9.42 8.12
C TYR A 108 28.27 9.38 8.72
N ILE A 109 29.23 10.12 8.16
CA ILE A 109 30.61 10.17 8.68
C ILE A 109 30.63 10.68 10.13
N LYS A 110 29.83 11.72 10.44
CA LYS A 110 29.81 12.34 11.76
C LYS A 110 29.06 11.52 12.82
N THR A 111 28.01 10.79 12.45
CA THR A 111 27.03 10.25 13.41
C THR A 111 26.65 8.78 13.18
N GLY A 112 27.05 8.18 12.07
CA GLY A 112 26.56 6.86 11.63
C GLY A 112 25.12 6.87 11.11
N LYS A 113 24.39 7.99 11.20
CA LYS A 113 23.02 8.14 10.72
C LYS A 113 22.96 9.02 9.48
N CYS A 114 22.44 8.48 8.38
CA CYS A 114 22.14 9.23 7.17
C CYS A 114 20.96 10.19 7.40
N LYS A 115 21.14 11.46 7.03
CA LYS A 115 20.11 12.49 6.99
C LYS A 115 20.19 13.29 5.69
N ARG A 116 19.04 13.64 5.14
CA ARG A 116 18.89 14.54 3.99
C ARG A 116 18.30 15.86 4.45
N ASN A 117 18.64 16.93 3.73
CA ASN A 117 18.08 18.27 3.95
C ASN A 117 16.77 18.49 3.17
N ASP A 118 16.70 17.91 1.97
CA ASP A 118 15.57 18.02 1.05
C ASP A 118 14.84 16.67 0.94
N ASP A 119 13.53 16.72 0.74
CA ASP A 119 12.72 15.53 0.54
C ASP A 119 13.11 14.82 -0.76
N VAL A 120 12.89 13.51 -0.79
CA VAL A 120 13.03 12.73 -2.01
C VAL A 120 11.76 12.91 -2.84
N ILE A 121 11.94 13.34 -4.09
CA ILE A 121 10.89 13.31 -5.10
C ILE A 121 10.80 11.87 -5.61
N VAL A 122 9.64 11.23 -5.48
CA VAL A 122 9.48 9.78 -5.74
C VAL A 122 9.78 9.44 -7.20
N SER A 123 9.46 10.33 -8.14
CA SER A 123 9.79 10.15 -9.56
C SER A 123 11.30 10.20 -9.86
N GLU A 124 12.13 10.70 -8.94
CA GLU A 124 13.59 10.77 -9.07
C GLU A 124 14.34 9.62 -8.38
N ILE A 125 13.67 8.65 -7.74
CA ILE A 125 14.34 7.60 -6.94
C ILE A 125 15.41 6.84 -7.74
N SER A 126 15.09 6.41 -8.97
CA SER A 126 16.04 5.69 -9.84
C SER A 126 17.27 6.54 -10.18
N PHE A 127 17.05 7.85 -10.41
CA PHE A 127 18.10 8.82 -10.70
C PHE A 127 18.99 9.08 -9.47
N GLU A 128 18.37 9.30 -8.30
CA GLU A 128 19.05 9.49 -7.02
C GLU A 128 19.90 8.27 -6.65
N LYS A 129 19.36 7.06 -6.83
CA LYS A 129 20.12 5.81 -6.65
C LYS A 129 21.35 5.76 -7.56
N LEU A 130 21.21 6.11 -8.84
CA LEU A 130 22.33 6.18 -9.78
C LEU A 130 23.38 7.20 -9.33
N LYS A 131 22.95 8.40 -8.92
CA LYS A 131 23.83 9.44 -8.39
C LYS A 131 24.52 9.00 -7.11
N PHE A 132 23.86 8.20 -6.25
CA PHE A 132 24.46 7.69 -5.02
C PHE A 132 25.62 6.73 -5.31
N TYR A 133 25.44 5.79 -6.25
CA TYR A 133 26.54 4.95 -6.72
C TYR A 133 27.72 5.80 -7.22
N ASN A 134 27.44 6.82 -8.03
CA ASN A 134 28.49 7.68 -8.59
C ASN A 134 29.19 8.53 -7.52
N SER A 135 28.45 9.08 -6.56
CA SER A 135 29.00 9.81 -5.41
C SER A 135 29.93 8.94 -4.59
N LEU A 136 29.51 7.72 -4.25
CA LEU A 136 30.35 6.78 -3.51
C LEU A 136 31.59 6.40 -4.33
N LEU A 137 31.45 6.13 -5.63
CA LEU A 137 32.59 5.86 -6.53
C LEU A 137 33.56 7.04 -6.62
N ASN A 138 33.07 8.27 -6.65
CA ASN A 138 33.92 9.45 -6.71
C ASN A 138 34.77 9.61 -5.45
N ILE A 139 34.26 9.24 -4.27
CA ILE A 139 35.04 9.20 -3.03
C ILE A 139 36.22 8.25 -3.18
N TYR A 140 35.97 6.98 -3.55
CA TYR A 140 37.05 5.99 -3.76
C TYR A 140 38.02 6.40 -4.86
N LYS A 141 37.53 7.04 -5.93
CA LYS A 141 38.37 7.59 -7.00
C LYS A 141 39.28 8.71 -6.51
N THR A 142 38.80 9.60 -5.64
CA THR A 142 39.61 10.68 -5.08
C THR A 142 40.65 10.14 -4.10
N VAL A 143 40.27 9.19 -3.24
CA VAL A 143 41.19 8.52 -2.30
C VAL A 143 42.33 7.81 -3.06
N THR A 144 41.98 7.07 -4.11
CA THR A 144 42.95 6.30 -4.92
C THR A 144 43.86 7.18 -5.80
N LYS A 145 43.66 8.51 -5.89
CA LYS A 145 44.66 9.37 -6.56
C LYS A 145 46.02 9.31 -5.86
N ASN A 146 46.02 9.25 -4.52
CA ASN A 146 47.22 9.37 -3.70
C ASN A 146 47.44 8.18 -2.75
N VAL A 147 46.44 7.31 -2.59
CA VAL A 147 46.49 6.18 -1.65
C VAL A 147 46.38 4.86 -2.43
N LYS A 148 47.33 3.94 -2.22
CA LYS A 148 47.19 2.55 -2.67
C LYS A 148 46.23 1.83 -1.74
N LEU A 149 45.06 1.47 -2.26
CA LEU A 149 43.98 0.88 -1.50
C LEU A 149 43.84 -0.61 -1.87
N LEU A 150 43.94 -1.49 -0.87
CA LEU A 150 43.68 -2.92 -1.02
C LEU A 150 42.43 -3.29 -0.25
N LEU A 151 41.41 -3.74 -0.99
CA LEU A 151 40.13 -4.18 -0.44
C LEU A 151 40.13 -5.71 -0.37
N VAL A 152 39.90 -6.24 0.83
CA VAL A 152 39.74 -7.67 1.07
C VAL A 152 38.30 -7.95 1.44
N LEU A 153 37.62 -8.79 0.65
CA LEU A 153 36.21 -9.12 0.83
C LEU A 153 36.02 -10.64 0.92
N ASN A 154 35.76 -11.16 2.10
CA ASN A 154 35.49 -12.59 2.28
C ASN A 154 33.98 -12.88 2.26
N ASN A 155 33.59 -14.04 1.72
CA ASN A 155 32.19 -14.48 1.62
C ASN A 155 31.27 -13.54 0.83
N ILE A 156 31.72 -12.94 -0.27
CA ILE A 156 30.93 -11.95 -1.01
C ILE A 156 29.59 -12.47 -1.56
N HIS A 157 29.41 -13.80 -1.62
CA HIS A 157 28.15 -14.43 -1.98
C HIS A 157 27.01 -14.18 -0.97
N PHE A 158 27.33 -13.71 0.24
CA PHE A 158 26.36 -13.26 1.24
C PHE A 158 26.04 -11.76 1.18
N ALA A 159 26.74 -10.98 0.33
CA ALA A 159 26.49 -9.55 0.23
C ALA A 159 25.14 -9.24 -0.44
N HIS A 160 24.48 -8.16 -0.02
CA HIS A 160 23.21 -7.72 -0.60
C HIS A 160 23.38 -6.95 -1.93
N TYR A 161 22.24 -6.61 -2.53
CA TYR A 161 22.14 -6.01 -3.87
C TYR A 161 22.94 -4.72 -3.99
N SER A 162 22.81 -3.81 -3.02
CA SER A 162 23.51 -2.51 -3.05
C SER A 162 25.03 -2.68 -3.14
N THR A 163 25.58 -3.63 -2.36
CA THR A 163 27.00 -3.99 -2.33
C THR A 163 27.49 -4.59 -3.64
N ILE A 164 26.82 -5.63 -4.15
CA ILE A 164 27.25 -6.30 -5.39
C ILE A 164 27.10 -5.35 -6.59
N ALA A 165 26.02 -4.57 -6.65
CA ALA A 165 25.82 -3.57 -7.70
C ALA A 165 26.90 -2.49 -7.69
N PHE A 166 27.28 -2.01 -6.50
CA PHE A 166 28.38 -1.05 -6.36
C PHE A 166 29.74 -1.67 -6.74
N LEU A 167 30.04 -2.87 -6.24
CA LEU A 167 31.27 -3.60 -6.55
C LEU A 167 31.42 -3.84 -8.06
N HIS A 168 30.35 -4.27 -8.73
CA HIS A 168 30.29 -4.43 -10.17
C HIS A 168 30.61 -3.12 -10.90
N LYS A 169 30.01 -1.99 -10.49
CA LYS A 169 30.33 -0.68 -11.08
C LYS A 169 31.78 -0.26 -10.83
N MET A 170 32.31 -0.53 -9.63
CA MET A 170 33.66 -0.16 -9.23
C MET A 170 34.72 -0.87 -10.09
N ILE A 171 34.58 -2.17 -10.34
CA ILE A 171 35.53 -2.94 -11.17
C ILE A 171 35.43 -2.63 -12.67
N ASN A 172 34.32 -2.04 -13.13
CA ASN A 172 34.14 -1.63 -14.52
C ASN A 172 34.89 -0.32 -14.85
N LEU A 173 35.34 0.43 -13.82
CA LEU A 173 36.02 1.70 -14.01
C LEU A 173 37.50 1.50 -14.32
N LYS A 174 37.89 1.77 -15.57
CA LYS A 174 39.27 1.66 -16.05
C LYS A 174 40.27 2.66 -15.46
N ASN A 175 39.88 3.53 -14.52
CA ASN A 175 40.66 4.71 -14.09
C ASN A 175 41.01 4.75 -12.59
N MET A 176 41.10 3.60 -11.90
CA MET A 176 41.57 3.51 -10.51
C MET A 176 42.83 2.62 -10.40
N SER A 177 43.98 3.10 -10.86
CA SER A 177 45.24 2.31 -10.91
C SER A 177 45.82 1.95 -9.52
N ASN A 178 45.43 2.70 -8.49
CA ASN A 178 45.81 2.47 -7.09
C ASN A 178 44.73 1.72 -6.30
N LEU A 179 43.74 1.11 -6.96
CA LEU A 179 42.78 0.21 -6.35
C LEU A 179 43.16 -1.23 -6.66
N ALA A 180 43.12 -2.08 -5.63
CA ALA A 180 43.18 -3.52 -5.77
C ALA A 180 42.09 -4.19 -4.94
N ILE A 181 41.56 -5.31 -5.43
CA ILE A 181 40.49 -6.08 -4.77
C ILE A 181 40.89 -7.54 -4.74
N PHE A 182 40.85 -8.11 -3.55
CA PHE A 182 40.96 -9.54 -3.31
C PHE A 182 39.67 -10.00 -2.65
N ALA A 183 38.88 -10.81 -3.33
CA ALA A 183 37.60 -11.29 -2.83
C ALA A 183 37.47 -12.81 -2.94
N ALA A 184 36.67 -13.42 -2.06
CA ALA A 184 36.38 -14.85 -2.14
C ALA A 184 34.88 -15.15 -2.09
N TYR A 185 34.47 -16.17 -2.86
CA TYR A 185 33.09 -16.59 -2.94
C TYR A 185 32.92 -18.09 -3.17
N ASN A 186 31.83 -18.64 -2.64
CA ASN A 186 31.43 -20.03 -2.81
C ASN A 186 30.55 -20.16 -4.05
N GLU A 187 30.99 -20.88 -5.08
CA GLU A 187 30.22 -21.09 -6.33
C GLU A 187 29.02 -22.02 -6.12
N SER A 188 29.06 -22.91 -5.13
CA SER A 188 27.94 -23.82 -4.82
C SER A 188 26.81 -23.15 -4.04
N TYR A 189 26.93 -21.87 -3.72
CA TYR A 189 25.92 -21.16 -2.96
C TYR A 189 24.69 -20.83 -3.80
N ILE A 190 23.50 -21.07 -3.22
CA ILE A 190 22.23 -20.68 -3.80
C ILE A 190 21.85 -19.33 -3.21
N HIS A 191 21.77 -18.31 -4.07
CA HIS A 191 21.42 -16.95 -3.67
C HIS A 191 19.91 -16.80 -3.44
N MET A 192 19.54 -15.77 -2.68
CA MET A 192 18.15 -15.33 -2.60
C MET A 192 17.68 -14.87 -3.98
N GLU A 193 16.42 -15.14 -4.32
CA GLU A 193 15.88 -14.95 -5.67
C GLU A 193 16.15 -13.55 -6.25
N TYR A 194 15.93 -12.50 -5.46
CA TYR A 194 16.15 -11.10 -5.86
C TYR A 194 17.61 -10.74 -6.20
N MET A 195 18.58 -11.56 -5.78
CA MET A 195 20.00 -11.38 -6.11
C MET A 195 20.41 -12.08 -7.40
N SER A 196 19.64 -13.08 -7.85
CA SER A 196 20.10 -14.05 -8.86
C SER A 196 20.55 -13.38 -10.15
N GLU A 197 19.73 -12.48 -10.69
CA GLU A 197 20.04 -11.77 -11.95
C GLU A 197 21.30 -10.90 -11.82
N LEU A 198 21.41 -10.13 -10.74
CA LEU A 198 22.57 -9.28 -10.49
C LEU A 198 23.83 -10.12 -10.27
N TRP A 199 23.72 -11.20 -9.51
CA TRP A 199 24.82 -12.10 -9.22
C TRP A 199 25.32 -12.80 -10.48
N ASP A 200 24.43 -13.33 -11.31
CA ASP A 200 24.80 -13.97 -12.58
C ASP A 200 25.49 -12.99 -13.52
N LYS A 201 24.97 -11.75 -13.62
CA LYS A 201 25.62 -10.67 -14.37
C LYS A 201 27.02 -10.39 -13.85
N PHE A 202 27.17 -10.30 -12.53
CA PHE A 202 28.46 -10.05 -11.88
C PHE A 202 29.46 -11.18 -12.11
N ILE A 203 29.06 -12.44 -11.88
CA ILE A 203 29.91 -13.63 -12.09
C ILE A 203 30.32 -13.76 -13.57
N LYS A 204 29.37 -13.59 -14.49
CA LYS A 204 29.67 -13.60 -15.93
C LYS A 204 30.69 -12.52 -16.29
N TYR A 205 30.57 -11.33 -15.71
CA TYR A 205 31.50 -10.23 -15.93
C TYR A 205 32.92 -10.54 -15.42
N ILE A 206 33.07 -10.98 -14.16
CA ILE A 206 34.41 -11.26 -13.60
C ILE A 206 35.09 -12.43 -14.32
N LYS A 207 34.33 -13.44 -14.78
CA LYS A 207 34.83 -14.55 -15.60
C LYS A 207 35.29 -14.07 -16.97
N ALA A 208 34.49 -13.23 -17.65
CA ALA A 208 34.83 -12.70 -18.97
C ALA A 208 36.09 -11.83 -18.98
N ASN A 209 36.44 -11.21 -17.85
CA ASN A 209 37.65 -10.39 -17.68
C ASN A 209 38.83 -11.16 -17.05
N ASN A 210 38.73 -12.49 -16.90
CA ASN A 210 39.78 -13.33 -16.29
C ASN A 210 40.17 -12.95 -14.85
N TYR A 211 39.26 -12.35 -14.07
CA TYR A 211 39.52 -12.01 -12.67
C TYR A 211 39.30 -13.18 -11.72
N VAL A 212 38.76 -14.30 -12.21
CA VAL A 212 38.43 -15.46 -11.38
C VAL A 212 39.62 -16.41 -11.26
N TYR A 213 39.92 -16.78 -10.02
CA TYR A 213 40.93 -17.77 -9.69
C TYR A 213 40.26 -18.99 -9.04
N ASP A 214 40.40 -20.18 -9.64
CA ASP A 214 39.82 -21.43 -9.12
C ASP A 214 40.65 -22.03 -7.97
N TRP A 215 40.07 -22.06 -6.77
CA TRP A 215 40.65 -22.75 -5.62
C TRP A 215 40.19 -24.21 -5.56
N VAL A 216 41.08 -25.13 -5.94
CA VAL A 216 40.86 -26.57 -5.81
C VAL A 216 41.47 -27.04 -4.48
N GLY A 217 40.68 -26.97 -3.40
CA GLY A 217 41.08 -27.51 -2.10
C GLY A 217 41.13 -29.06 -2.13
N ILE A 218 42.01 -29.64 -1.31
CA ILE A 218 42.22 -31.11 -1.22
C ILE A 218 41.23 -31.79 -0.24
N ASP A 219 40.45 -31.03 0.54
CA ASP A 219 39.53 -31.57 1.54
C ASP A 219 38.05 -31.54 1.12
N ASP A 220 37.46 -32.72 0.90
CA ASP A 220 36.05 -32.99 0.54
C ASP A 220 35.08 -32.87 1.73
N LYS A 221 35.17 -31.81 2.54
CA LYS A 221 34.08 -31.50 3.49
C LYS A 221 33.17 -30.45 2.89
N LYS A 222 32.02 -30.90 2.36
CA LYS A 222 30.87 -30.03 2.07
C LYS A 222 30.59 -29.19 3.31
N ALA A 223 30.54 -27.87 3.16
CA ALA A 223 30.12 -26.99 4.24
C ALA A 223 28.72 -27.42 4.70
N ASP A 224 28.52 -27.56 6.01
CA ASP A 224 27.18 -27.71 6.57
C ASP A 224 26.36 -26.50 6.14
N ILE A 225 25.28 -26.74 5.41
CA ILE A 225 24.31 -25.71 4.98
C ILE A 225 23.40 -25.36 6.17
N LEU A 226 23.99 -25.14 7.35
CA LEU A 226 23.26 -24.75 8.55
C LEU A 226 23.05 -23.23 8.56
N ASP A 227 21.92 -22.83 8.00
CA ASP A 227 20.89 -21.91 8.55
C ASP A 227 21.29 -20.72 9.47
N ASP A 228 22.36 -19.98 9.15
CA ASP A 228 22.62 -18.66 9.77
C ASP A 228 21.78 -17.54 9.10
N MET A 229 20.45 -17.69 9.08
CA MET A 229 19.55 -16.63 8.58
C MET A 229 19.41 -15.49 9.61
N PHE A 230 19.15 -14.28 9.11
CA PHE A 230 18.90 -13.12 9.96
C PHE A 230 17.68 -13.36 10.86
N LEU A 231 17.92 -13.34 12.18
CA LEU A 231 16.88 -13.45 13.20
C LEU A 231 16.68 -12.12 13.91
N VAL A 232 15.44 -11.66 13.97
CA VAL A 232 15.07 -10.40 14.65
C VAL A 232 15.18 -10.57 16.16
N GLN A 233 15.99 -9.72 16.78
CA GLN A 233 16.19 -9.68 18.22
C GLN A 233 15.60 -8.38 18.79
N SER A 234 14.65 -8.50 19.72
CA SER A 234 13.98 -7.33 20.33
C SER A 234 14.96 -6.34 20.97
N LYS A 235 16.09 -6.82 21.50
CA LYS A 235 17.15 -5.98 22.11
C LYS A 235 17.94 -5.12 21.11
N ARG A 236 17.86 -5.41 19.80
CA ARG A 236 18.62 -4.71 18.74
C ARG A 236 17.74 -3.84 17.85
N VAL A 237 16.50 -3.57 18.26
CA VAL A 237 15.52 -2.83 17.44
C VAL A 237 16.00 -1.43 17.07
N GLU A 238 16.67 -0.71 17.97
CA GLU A 238 17.23 0.61 17.67
C GLU A 238 18.30 0.56 16.57
N GLU A 239 19.13 -0.49 16.58
CA GLU A 239 20.12 -0.74 15.52
C GLU A 239 19.43 -1.02 14.18
N TYR A 240 18.36 -1.82 14.19
CA TYR A 240 17.58 -2.09 12.98
C TYR A 240 16.94 -0.82 12.43
N ILE A 241 16.35 0.02 13.29
CA ILE A 241 15.78 1.32 12.88
C ILE A 241 16.85 2.21 12.25
N LEU A 242 18.06 2.28 12.82
CA LEU A 242 19.18 3.06 12.28
C LEU A 242 19.58 2.56 10.89
N LYS A 243 19.78 1.24 10.75
CA LYS A 243 20.18 0.59 9.50
C LYS A 243 19.13 0.78 8.40
N LEU A 244 17.86 0.54 8.72
CA LEU A 244 16.74 0.74 7.79
C LEU A 244 16.60 2.20 7.36
N ASN A 245 16.79 3.16 8.29
CA ASN A 245 16.85 4.57 7.94
C ASN A 245 18.01 4.84 6.96
N ASN A 246 19.21 4.32 7.23
CA ASN A 246 20.35 4.49 6.34
C ASN A 246 20.08 3.88 4.96
N MET A 247 19.46 2.71 4.88
CA MET A 247 19.08 2.10 3.60
C MET A 247 18.08 2.94 2.82
N LEU A 248 17.04 3.47 3.49
CA LEU A 248 16.06 4.36 2.88
C LEU A 248 16.71 5.62 2.32
N GLN A 249 17.55 6.29 3.11
CA GLN A 249 18.20 7.55 2.72
C GLN A 249 19.26 7.38 1.61
N THR A 250 19.84 6.19 1.49
CA THR A 250 20.88 5.86 0.50
C THR A 250 20.35 5.04 -0.69
N PHE A 251 19.03 4.86 -0.77
CA PHE A 251 18.33 4.16 -1.84
C PHE A 251 18.72 2.68 -2.01
N ALA A 252 19.15 2.05 -0.91
CA ALA A 252 19.36 0.60 -0.84
C ALA A 252 18.02 -0.11 -0.58
N LEU A 253 17.02 0.14 -1.44
CA LEU A 253 15.62 -0.18 -1.18
C LEU A 253 15.31 -1.68 -1.26
N GLU A 254 15.97 -2.43 -2.16
CA GLU A 254 15.72 -3.88 -2.30
C GLU A 254 16.10 -4.65 -1.03
N GLN A 255 17.22 -4.29 -0.41
CA GLN A 255 17.62 -4.88 0.87
C GLN A 255 16.78 -4.36 2.04
N ALA A 256 16.35 -3.09 1.99
CA ALA A 256 15.51 -2.51 3.04
C ALA A 256 14.15 -3.22 3.11
N GLU A 257 13.54 -3.48 1.95
CA GLU A 257 12.26 -4.20 1.83
C GLU A 257 12.33 -5.58 2.48
N ILE A 258 13.38 -6.35 2.20
CA ILE A 258 13.53 -7.70 2.77
C ILE A 258 13.61 -7.65 4.29
N TYR A 259 14.49 -6.79 4.83
CA TYR A 259 14.68 -6.71 6.27
C TYR A 259 13.43 -6.18 6.99
N ILE A 260 12.76 -5.18 6.42
CA ILE A 260 11.56 -4.63 7.04
C ILE A 260 10.37 -5.59 6.92
N ASP A 261 10.24 -6.35 5.82
CA ASP A 261 9.17 -7.36 5.67
C ASP A 261 9.33 -8.47 6.72
N ILE A 262 10.56 -8.95 6.97
CA ILE A 262 10.85 -9.93 8.03
C ILE A 262 10.47 -9.36 9.42
N ILE A 263 10.85 -8.11 9.70
CA ILE A 263 10.54 -7.46 10.98
C ILE A 263 9.04 -7.24 11.14
N TYR A 264 8.36 -6.77 10.09
CA TYR A 264 6.92 -6.53 10.08
C TYR A 264 6.14 -7.82 10.33
N GLN A 265 6.49 -8.92 9.65
CA GLN A 265 5.87 -10.23 9.88
C GLN A 265 6.00 -10.65 11.34
N LYS A 266 7.20 -10.56 11.93
CA LYS A 266 7.42 -10.90 13.34
C LYS A 266 6.65 -10.00 14.31
N MET A 267 6.50 -8.73 13.98
CA MET A 267 5.75 -7.77 14.80
C MET A 267 4.23 -7.99 14.76
N GLU A 268 3.69 -8.38 13.60
CA GLU A 268 2.25 -8.53 13.40
C GLU A 268 1.72 -9.93 13.75
N PHE A 269 2.55 -10.97 13.55
CA PHE A 269 2.12 -12.37 13.64
C PHE A 269 2.82 -13.17 14.74
N GLU A 270 4.05 -12.82 15.13
CA GLU A 270 4.82 -13.57 16.14
C GLU A 270 4.90 -12.89 17.53
N ASN A 271 4.04 -11.91 17.81
CA ASN A 271 3.95 -11.19 19.10
C ASN A 271 5.32 -10.69 19.62
N LEU A 272 6.16 -10.15 18.73
CA LEU A 272 7.47 -9.60 19.09
C LEU A 272 7.33 -8.43 20.08
N LYS A 273 7.79 -8.63 21.32
CA LYS A 273 7.71 -7.62 22.40
C LYS A 273 8.69 -6.48 22.16
N ILE A 274 8.19 -5.38 21.61
CA ILE A 274 8.90 -4.12 21.35
C ILE A 274 8.06 -2.97 21.92
N PRO A 275 8.66 -1.90 22.49
CA PRO A 275 7.87 -0.77 22.97
C PRO A 275 7.15 -0.05 21.80
N ASN A 276 6.00 0.56 22.11
CA ASN A 276 5.13 1.14 21.09
C ASN A 276 5.81 2.21 20.23
N LYS A 277 6.75 2.98 20.80
CA LYS A 277 7.49 4.03 20.08
C LYS A 277 8.34 3.46 18.95
N GLU A 278 9.12 2.42 19.22
CA GLU A 278 9.96 1.75 18.22
C GLU A 278 9.09 1.00 17.21
N LYS A 279 7.99 0.37 17.66
CA LYS A 279 6.98 -0.25 16.78
C LYS A 279 6.41 0.76 15.78
N ARG A 280 6.01 1.97 16.22
CA ARG A 280 5.55 3.04 15.33
C ARG A 280 6.64 3.47 14.34
N THR A 281 7.88 3.63 14.82
CA THR A 281 9.01 4.03 13.97
C THR A 281 9.29 3.00 12.87
N LEU A 282 9.24 1.70 13.19
CA LEU A 282 9.38 0.62 12.21
C LEU A 282 8.23 0.63 11.19
N LEU A 283 6.99 0.87 11.62
CA LEU A 283 5.84 0.98 10.71
C LEU A 283 5.95 2.21 9.78
N TYR A 284 6.47 3.34 10.26
CA TYR A 284 6.74 4.50 9.39
C TYR A 284 7.84 4.20 8.37
N LEU A 285 8.91 3.52 8.77
CA LEU A 285 9.96 3.08 7.84
C LEU A 285 9.41 2.10 6.80
N TYR A 286 8.59 1.13 7.24
CA TYR A 286 7.89 0.20 6.35
C TYR A 286 7.03 0.95 5.34
N ALA A 287 6.24 1.92 5.79
CA ALA A 287 5.40 2.71 4.90
C ALA A 287 6.22 3.52 3.88
N MET A 288 7.29 4.20 4.31
CA MET A 288 8.14 5.00 3.42
C MET A 288 8.92 4.15 2.41
N ILE A 289 9.49 3.02 2.84
CA ILE A 289 10.18 2.06 1.95
C ILE A 289 9.19 1.56 0.88
N ASN A 290 7.97 1.21 1.28
CA ASN A 290 6.95 0.75 0.36
C ASN A 290 6.44 1.85 -0.57
N ILE A 291 6.33 3.11 -0.13
CA ILE A 291 6.06 4.24 -1.05
C ILE A 291 7.16 4.37 -2.09
N PHE A 292 8.43 4.26 -1.70
CA PHE A 292 9.56 4.36 -2.61
C PHE A 292 9.65 3.18 -3.59
N ASN A 293 9.19 2.00 -3.19
CA ASN A 293 9.08 0.82 -4.07
C ASN A 293 7.77 0.77 -4.89
N GLY A 294 6.88 1.76 -4.77
CA GLY A 294 5.60 1.79 -5.48
C GLY A 294 4.48 0.92 -4.88
N ALA A 295 4.71 0.31 -3.71
CA ALA A 295 3.77 -0.53 -2.98
C ALA A 295 2.88 0.29 -2.02
N TYR A 296 2.16 1.29 -2.53
CA TYR A 296 1.39 2.26 -1.73
C TYR A 296 0.33 1.62 -0.81
N ASN A 297 -0.27 0.50 -1.22
CA ASN A 297 -1.25 -0.23 -0.41
C ASN A 297 -0.62 -0.78 0.89
N LYS A 298 0.60 -1.33 0.82
CA LYS A 298 1.35 -1.78 2.01
C LYS A 298 1.58 -0.60 2.96
N ALA A 299 1.88 0.58 2.43
CA ALA A 299 2.09 1.79 3.23
C ALA A 299 0.81 2.25 3.95
N LEU A 300 -0.34 2.24 3.27
CA LEU A 300 -1.62 2.58 3.90
C LEU A 300 -2.01 1.60 5.01
N VAL A 301 -1.79 0.29 4.80
CA VAL A 301 -2.04 -0.72 5.84
C VAL A 301 -1.16 -0.45 7.08
N ALA A 302 0.12 -0.14 6.88
CA ALA A 302 1.00 0.19 8.00
C ALA A 302 0.55 1.46 8.76
N CYS A 303 0.06 2.48 8.05
CA CYS A 303 -0.53 3.66 8.68
C CYS A 303 -1.78 3.33 9.52
N GLU A 304 -2.65 2.44 9.04
CA GLU A 304 -3.80 1.98 9.84
C GLU A 304 -3.37 1.23 11.09
N ASN A 305 -2.34 0.38 11.01
CA ASN A 305 -1.78 -0.29 12.20
C ASN A 305 -1.20 0.74 13.19
N VAL A 306 -0.55 1.81 12.71
CA VAL A 306 -0.05 2.88 13.60
C VAL A 306 -1.20 3.58 14.32
N LYS A 307 -2.33 3.85 13.65
CA LYS A 307 -3.50 4.50 14.28
C LYS A 307 -4.07 3.72 15.47
N MET A 308 -3.89 2.40 15.50
CA MET A 308 -4.30 1.58 16.65
C MET A 308 -3.38 1.73 17.86
N LEU A 309 -2.19 2.33 17.70
CA LEU A 309 -1.14 2.42 18.72
C LEU A 309 -1.06 3.79 19.42
N TYR A 310 -1.87 4.77 19.02
CA TYR A 310 -1.88 6.11 19.63
C TYR A 310 -3.29 6.71 19.66
N LYS A 311 -3.57 7.57 20.64
CA LYS A 311 -4.80 8.35 20.69
C LYS A 311 -4.59 9.72 20.04
N LYS A 312 -5.39 10.04 19.01
CA LYS A 312 -5.27 11.30 18.23
C LYS A 312 -5.31 12.58 19.06
N SER A 313 -5.99 12.57 20.21
CA SER A 313 -6.09 13.71 21.13
C SER A 313 -4.84 13.91 21.99
N GLU A 314 -4.07 12.85 22.24
CA GLU A 314 -2.96 12.83 23.20
C GLU A 314 -1.59 12.92 22.51
N GLU A 315 -1.45 12.41 21.28
CA GLU A 315 -0.18 12.38 20.54
C GLU A 315 -0.30 13.08 19.15
N PRO A 316 -0.33 14.43 19.11
CA PRO A 316 -0.55 15.17 17.86
C PRO A 316 0.57 14.99 16.82
N MET A 317 1.80 14.76 17.27
CA MET A 317 2.95 14.56 16.36
C MET A 317 2.85 13.22 15.62
N GLU A 318 2.47 12.15 16.33
CA GLU A 318 2.25 10.83 15.71
C GLU A 318 1.09 10.90 14.70
N HIS A 319 0.03 11.63 15.07
CA HIS A 319 -1.06 11.88 14.15
C HIS A 319 -0.61 12.61 12.89
N TYR A 320 0.23 13.64 13.03
CA TYR A 320 0.77 14.38 11.89
C TYR A 320 1.57 13.48 10.95
N ILE A 321 2.53 12.69 11.47
CA ILE A 321 3.40 11.82 10.66
C ILE A 321 2.56 10.80 9.90
N CYS A 322 1.65 10.12 10.60
CA CYS A 322 0.78 9.13 9.98
C CYS A 322 -0.08 9.75 8.86
N THR A 323 -0.69 10.91 9.10
CA THR A 323 -1.51 11.60 8.09
C THR A 323 -0.68 12.08 6.90
N TYR A 324 0.56 12.53 7.12
CA TYR A 324 1.46 12.97 6.06
C TYR A 324 1.85 11.81 5.14
N ILE A 325 2.24 10.65 5.70
CA ILE A 325 2.59 9.44 4.93
C ILE A 325 1.39 8.93 4.14
N MET A 326 0.19 8.94 4.73
CA MET A 326 -1.04 8.60 3.99
C MET A 326 -1.29 9.57 2.83
N GLY A 327 -1.11 10.87 3.05
CA GLY A 327 -1.23 11.88 1.99
C GLY A 327 -0.27 11.62 0.83
N MET A 328 0.98 11.29 1.13
CA MET A 328 1.98 10.88 0.13
C MET A 328 1.52 9.63 -0.64
N ALA A 329 1.10 8.56 0.05
CA ALA A 329 0.61 7.34 -0.59
C ALA A 329 -0.59 7.64 -1.51
N PHE A 330 -1.55 8.46 -1.06
CA PHE A 330 -2.71 8.84 -1.86
C PHE A 330 -2.35 9.65 -3.11
N ILE A 331 -1.33 10.51 -3.08
CA ILE A 331 -0.87 11.25 -4.27
C ILE A 331 -0.45 10.26 -5.37
N TYR A 332 0.41 9.29 -5.03
CA TYR A 332 0.94 8.34 -6.01
C TYR A 332 -0.03 7.22 -6.37
N MET A 333 -1.10 7.04 -5.60
CA MET A 333 -2.29 6.26 -5.98
C MET A 333 -3.30 7.05 -6.83
N SER A 334 -2.99 8.31 -7.16
CA SER A 334 -3.90 9.24 -7.85
C SER A 334 -5.23 9.51 -7.11
N GLN A 335 -5.24 9.34 -5.79
CA GLN A 335 -6.39 9.62 -4.91
C GLN A 335 -6.32 11.06 -4.36
N PHE A 336 -6.35 12.06 -5.25
CA PHE A 336 -6.09 13.46 -4.90
C PHE A 336 -7.06 14.06 -3.87
N LYS A 337 -8.34 13.64 -3.87
CA LYS A 337 -9.33 14.10 -2.87
C LYS A 337 -8.94 13.64 -1.45
N SER A 338 -8.48 12.40 -1.31
CA SER A 338 -8.00 11.86 -0.04
C SER A 338 -6.69 12.53 0.38
N ALA A 339 -5.75 12.68 -0.56
CA ALA A 339 -4.49 13.37 -0.31
C ALA A 339 -4.70 14.84 0.13
N TYR A 340 -5.64 15.55 -0.50
CA TYR A 340 -5.98 16.93 -0.15
C TYR A 340 -6.58 17.05 1.26
N LYS A 341 -7.41 16.07 1.67
CA LYS A 341 -7.91 15.99 3.04
C LYS A 341 -6.76 15.80 4.03
N CYS A 342 -5.82 14.89 3.73
CA CYS A 342 -4.62 14.67 4.55
C CYS A 342 -3.77 15.95 4.66
N ALA A 343 -3.51 16.65 3.55
CA ALA A 343 -2.74 17.89 3.56
C ALA A 343 -3.38 18.97 4.45
N LYS A 344 -4.70 19.18 4.33
CA LYS A 344 -5.44 20.10 5.20
C LYS A 344 -5.38 19.71 6.67
N GLU A 345 -5.50 18.43 6.96
CA GLU A 345 -5.41 17.90 8.32
C GLU A 345 -4.01 18.10 8.90
N CYS A 346 -2.95 17.85 8.13
CA CYS A 346 -1.57 18.15 8.54
C CYS A 346 -1.37 19.63 8.88
N ILE A 347 -1.83 20.55 8.02
CA ILE A 347 -1.74 22.01 8.29
C ILE A 347 -2.47 22.36 9.59
N ASN A 348 -3.68 21.86 9.78
CA ASN A 348 -4.49 22.12 10.99
C ASN A 348 -3.84 21.56 12.27
N ILE A 349 -3.22 20.37 12.20
CA ILE A 349 -2.48 19.80 13.34
C ILE A 349 -1.25 20.65 13.65
N ALA A 350 -0.48 21.04 12.63
CA ALA A 350 0.72 21.85 12.80
C ALA A 350 0.39 23.22 13.41
N GLU A 351 -0.66 23.89 12.93
CA GLU A 351 -1.08 25.21 13.41
C GLU A 351 -1.67 25.13 14.82
N LYS A 352 -2.66 24.27 15.06
CA LYS A 352 -3.45 24.31 16.30
C LYS A 352 -2.93 23.45 17.44
N LYS A 353 -2.17 22.38 17.14
CA LYS A 353 -1.74 21.41 18.14
C LYS A 353 -0.23 21.40 18.38
N LEU A 354 0.58 21.61 17.33
CA LEU A 354 2.03 21.62 17.45
C LEU A 354 2.60 23.04 17.61
N ASN A 355 1.96 24.04 17.00
CA ASN A 355 2.45 25.42 16.90
C ASN A 355 3.89 25.49 16.36
N ASP A 356 4.14 24.76 15.27
CA ASP A 356 5.46 24.60 14.65
C ASP A 356 5.42 25.01 13.17
N GLU A 357 6.17 26.06 12.82
CA GLU A 357 6.19 26.64 11.47
C GLU A 357 6.79 25.69 10.42
N PHE A 358 7.71 24.80 10.81
CA PHE A 358 8.30 23.84 9.89
C PHE A 358 7.29 22.76 9.51
N TYR A 359 6.53 22.24 10.47
CA TYR A 359 5.45 21.28 10.16
C TYR A 359 4.27 21.92 9.43
N MET A 360 4.03 23.22 9.63
CA MET A 360 3.07 23.97 8.82
C MET A 360 3.55 24.07 7.37
N PHE A 361 4.82 24.43 7.15
CA PHE A 361 5.46 24.42 5.84
C PHE A 361 5.38 23.04 5.16
N LYS A 362 5.64 21.94 5.89
CA LYS A 362 5.53 20.58 5.36
C LYS A 362 4.09 20.23 4.95
N GLY A 363 3.09 20.68 5.70
CA GLY A 363 1.68 20.50 5.35
C GLY A 363 1.29 21.28 4.09
N GLU A 364 1.78 22.52 3.96
CA GLU A 364 1.65 23.34 2.74
C GLU A 364 2.35 22.68 1.55
N LEU A 365 3.55 22.13 1.74
CA LEU A 365 4.28 21.40 0.70
C LEU A 365 3.47 20.20 0.20
N LEU A 366 2.91 19.39 1.09
CA LEU A 366 2.05 18.28 0.71
C LEU A 366 0.83 18.76 -0.10
N HIS A 367 0.27 19.92 0.24
CA HIS A 367 -0.82 20.53 -0.52
C HIS A 367 -0.41 20.87 -1.97
N TYR A 368 0.75 21.51 -2.14
CA TYR A 368 1.30 21.78 -3.47
C TYR A 368 1.61 20.50 -4.23
N MET A 369 2.15 19.47 -3.57
CA MET A 369 2.38 18.17 -4.19
C MET A 369 1.09 17.57 -4.75
N VAL A 370 -0.05 17.71 -4.05
CA VAL A 370 -1.36 17.27 -4.58
C VAL A 370 -1.72 18.04 -5.86
N GLN A 371 -1.47 19.35 -5.91
CA GLN A 371 -1.78 20.19 -7.07
C GLN A 371 -0.88 19.91 -8.28
N TYR A 372 0.39 19.56 -8.02
CA TYR A 372 1.37 19.17 -9.04
C TYR A 372 1.42 17.65 -9.28
N TYR A 373 0.42 16.88 -8.83
CA TYR A 373 0.33 15.43 -9.05
C TYR A 373 1.59 14.66 -8.59
N GLY A 374 2.25 15.14 -7.53
CA GLY A 374 3.48 14.57 -6.98
C GLY A 374 4.67 14.63 -7.93
N TRP A 375 4.64 15.49 -8.96
CA TRP A 375 5.65 15.55 -10.03
C TRP A 375 5.87 14.21 -10.73
N ASN A 376 4.82 13.39 -10.80
CA ASN A 376 4.90 12.01 -11.29
C ASN A 376 4.75 11.91 -12.82
N ASP A 377 4.17 12.92 -13.48
CA ASP A 377 3.88 12.86 -14.90
C ASP A 377 4.37 14.10 -15.67
N ILE A 378 5.26 13.86 -16.63
CA ILE A 378 5.84 14.85 -17.55
C ILE A 378 4.82 15.23 -18.64
N ILE A 379 3.59 14.70 -18.64
CA ILE A 379 2.61 14.98 -19.71
C ILE A 379 1.38 15.73 -19.17
N VAL A 380 1.19 15.83 -17.85
CA VAL A 380 0.09 16.59 -17.24
C VAL A 380 0.45 18.08 -17.22
N HIS A 381 0.52 18.68 -18.40
CA HIS A 381 1.00 20.05 -18.66
C HIS A 381 -0.12 21.10 -18.77
N ASN A 382 -1.38 20.67 -18.64
CA ASN A 382 -2.53 21.56 -18.81
C ASN A 382 -2.95 22.27 -17.52
N LEU A 383 -2.38 21.94 -16.36
CA LEU A 383 -2.73 22.57 -15.08
C LEU A 383 -1.66 23.58 -14.67
N LYS A 384 -1.80 24.79 -15.21
CA LYS A 384 -0.93 25.94 -14.93
C LYS A 384 -1.20 26.48 -13.53
N PHE A 385 -0.61 25.87 -12.51
CA PHE A 385 -0.69 26.35 -11.13
C PHE A 385 0.43 27.36 -10.83
N GLU A 386 0.06 28.50 -10.24
CA GLU A 386 0.99 29.53 -9.79
C GLU A 386 1.23 29.37 -8.28
N ALA A 387 2.48 29.08 -7.92
CA ALA A 387 2.88 29.01 -6.53
C ALA A 387 2.95 30.40 -5.90
N LYS A 388 2.50 30.52 -4.66
CA LYS A 388 2.59 31.79 -3.93
C LYS A 388 4.07 32.18 -3.71
N PRO A 389 4.49 33.43 -4.00
CA PRO A 389 5.87 33.86 -3.79
C PRO A 389 6.39 33.61 -2.38
N GLU A 390 5.54 33.82 -1.36
CA GLU A 390 5.90 33.60 0.05
C GLU A 390 6.23 32.12 0.33
N PHE A 391 5.61 31.19 -0.40
CA PHE A 391 5.92 29.76 -0.26
C PHE A 391 7.24 29.38 -0.96
N LEU A 392 7.55 30.00 -2.10
CA LEU A 392 8.83 29.82 -2.77
C LEU A 392 10.00 30.32 -1.89
N GLU A 393 9.81 31.44 -1.19
CA GLU A 393 10.77 31.95 -0.20
C GLU A 393 10.96 30.98 0.97
N LYS A 394 9.87 30.33 1.46
CA LYS A 394 9.98 29.28 2.49
C LYS A 394 10.81 28.09 2.02
N LEU A 395 10.65 27.63 0.77
CA LEU A 395 11.45 26.53 0.22
C LEU A 395 12.94 26.88 0.20
N GLU A 396 13.27 28.11 -0.21
CA GLU A 396 14.65 28.59 -0.17
C GLU A 396 15.19 28.68 1.26
N TYR A 397 14.40 29.24 2.19
CA TYR A 397 14.75 29.36 3.61
C TYR A 397 15.05 28.01 4.27
N TYR A 398 14.21 26.99 4.03
CA TYR A 398 14.40 25.65 4.58
C TYR A 398 15.39 24.78 3.78
N GLY A 399 15.91 25.28 2.66
CA GLY A 399 16.92 24.58 1.84
C GLY A 399 16.36 23.49 0.92
N TYR A 400 15.07 23.53 0.58
CA TYR A 400 14.37 22.60 -0.30
C TYR A 400 14.57 22.98 -1.79
N LYS A 401 15.84 23.11 -2.19
CA LYS A 401 16.24 23.62 -3.51
C LYS A 401 15.78 22.73 -4.66
N ASN A 402 15.72 21.41 -4.48
CA ASN A 402 15.28 20.50 -5.52
C ASN A 402 13.78 20.63 -5.77
N VAL A 403 12.98 20.67 -4.68
CA VAL A 403 11.54 20.96 -4.76
C VAL A 403 11.30 22.32 -5.38
N LEU A 404 12.08 23.34 -5.01
CA LEU A 404 12.00 24.68 -5.60
C LEU A 404 12.26 24.65 -7.11
N ALA A 405 13.27 23.91 -7.57
CA ALA A 405 13.53 23.72 -9.00
C ALA A 405 12.34 23.08 -9.71
N HIS A 406 11.74 22.04 -9.13
CA HIS A 406 10.53 21.40 -9.65
C HIS A 406 9.34 22.37 -9.70
N MET A 407 9.11 23.17 -8.66
CA MET A 407 8.03 24.16 -8.66
C MET A 407 8.22 25.24 -9.74
N TYR A 408 9.46 25.62 -10.04
CA TYR A 408 9.75 26.55 -11.14
C TYR A 408 9.58 25.91 -12.53
N VAL A 409 9.98 24.65 -12.71
CA VAL A 409 9.87 23.96 -14.00
C VAL A 409 8.41 23.61 -14.34
N TYR A 410 7.62 23.18 -13.36
CA TYR A 410 6.21 22.81 -13.55
C TYR A 410 5.23 23.99 -13.38
N GLY A 411 5.63 25.06 -12.69
CA GLY A 411 4.77 26.23 -12.42
C GLY A 411 4.68 27.24 -13.57
N VAL A 412 3.72 28.15 -13.47
CA VAL A 412 3.53 29.25 -14.45
C VAL A 412 3.46 30.61 -13.76
N ASP A 413 4.17 31.59 -14.32
CA ASP A 413 4.08 32.99 -13.92
C ASP A 413 2.96 33.70 -14.69
N LYS A 414 1.88 34.09 -14.00
CA LYS A 414 0.73 34.77 -14.63
C LYS A 414 1.02 36.23 -14.99
N ASN A 415 2.12 36.82 -14.50
CA ASN A 415 2.51 38.18 -14.85
C ASN A 415 3.18 38.27 -16.23
N ASN A 416 3.65 37.15 -16.79
CA ASN A 416 4.00 37.03 -18.21
C ASN A 416 2.72 36.75 -19.02
N LYS A 417 1.94 37.82 -19.26
CA LYS A 417 0.78 37.76 -20.14
C LYS A 417 1.22 37.28 -21.52
N THR A 418 0.68 36.12 -21.92
CA THR A 418 0.40 35.69 -23.30
C THR A 418 1.58 35.72 -24.27
N GLY A 419 1.90 34.57 -24.85
CA GLY A 419 2.77 34.46 -26.04
C GLY A 419 2.29 35.21 -27.30
N GLN A 420 1.39 36.18 -27.16
CA GLN A 420 0.97 37.13 -28.20
C GLN A 420 1.97 38.29 -28.38
N ASP A 421 2.83 38.56 -27.39
CA ASP A 421 3.89 39.58 -27.48
C ASP A 421 5.29 38.97 -27.71
N ILE A 422 5.37 37.77 -28.31
CA ILE A 422 6.66 37.22 -28.78
C ILE A 422 6.94 37.85 -30.14
N PRO A 423 7.90 38.80 -30.27
CA PRO A 423 8.23 39.36 -31.58
C PRO A 423 8.83 38.22 -32.42
N GLU A 424 8.48 38.15 -33.71
CA GLU A 424 8.97 37.19 -34.73
C GLU A 424 10.50 37.03 -34.79
N VAL A 425 11.26 37.87 -34.08
CA VAL A 425 12.72 37.93 -34.07
C VAL A 425 13.36 37.20 -32.87
N TYR A 426 12.61 36.77 -31.85
CA TYR A 426 13.15 36.15 -30.62
C TYR A 426 12.91 34.63 -30.48
N GLU A 427 12.62 33.94 -31.59
CA GLU A 427 12.30 32.50 -31.65
C GLU A 427 13.40 31.53 -31.15
N ALA A 428 14.58 32.01 -30.77
CA ALA A 428 15.70 31.16 -30.33
C ALA A 428 16.10 31.30 -28.85
N LEU A 429 15.51 32.24 -28.10
CA LEU A 429 16.04 32.62 -26.76
C LEU A 429 15.00 32.84 -25.66
N TYR A 430 13.70 32.74 -25.95
CA TYR A 430 12.69 32.96 -24.93
C TYR A 430 12.46 31.69 -24.09
N THR A 431 13.22 31.55 -23.01
CA THR A 431 12.88 30.66 -21.90
C THR A 431 12.09 31.49 -20.88
N PRO A 432 10.83 31.12 -20.55
CA PRO A 432 10.08 31.81 -19.49
C PRO A 432 10.92 31.94 -18.21
N GLU A 433 10.81 33.07 -17.50
CA GLU A 433 11.69 33.38 -16.36
C GLU A 433 11.69 32.28 -15.27
N TYR A 434 10.50 31.72 -14.97
CA TYR A 434 10.36 30.60 -14.04
C TYR A 434 11.14 29.37 -14.52
N LEU A 435 10.95 28.96 -15.77
CA LEU A 435 11.66 27.82 -16.34
C LEU A 435 13.18 28.03 -16.32
N LYS A 436 13.65 29.25 -16.60
CA LYS A 436 15.06 29.61 -16.51
C LYS A 436 15.59 29.46 -15.07
N ARG A 437 14.88 29.99 -14.06
CA ARG A 437 15.26 29.84 -12.65
C ARG A 437 15.32 28.36 -12.24
N GLY A 438 14.36 27.55 -12.68
CA GLY A 438 14.36 26.11 -12.47
C GLY A 438 15.55 25.40 -13.11
N MET A 439 15.93 25.79 -14.33
CA MET A 439 17.13 25.28 -15.00
C MET A 439 18.43 25.72 -14.30
N ASP A 440 18.52 26.98 -13.87
CA ASP A 440 19.69 27.51 -13.16
C ASP A 440 19.91 26.73 -11.84
N LEU A 441 18.84 26.46 -11.08
CA LEU A 441 18.88 25.59 -9.90
C LEU A 441 19.25 24.15 -10.27
N GLY A 442 18.69 23.61 -11.36
CA GLY A 442 19.04 22.28 -11.87
C GLY A 442 20.53 22.13 -12.16
N TYR A 443 21.15 23.15 -12.79
CA TYR A 443 22.60 23.20 -13.02
C TYR A 443 23.40 23.35 -11.73
N GLU A 444 22.96 24.22 -10.80
CA GLU A 444 23.60 24.39 -9.48
C GLU A 444 23.63 23.06 -8.70
N LEU A 445 22.52 22.34 -8.71
CA LEU A 445 22.38 21.05 -8.03
C LEU A 445 23.09 19.91 -8.77
N GLY A 446 23.36 20.07 -10.07
CA GLY A 446 23.80 18.99 -10.96
C GLY A 446 22.71 17.94 -11.19
N ASN A 447 21.43 18.33 -11.07
CA ASN A 447 20.28 17.46 -11.27
C ASN A 447 19.95 17.38 -12.78
N ASP A 448 20.53 16.39 -13.46
CA ASP A 448 20.25 16.15 -14.89
C ASP A 448 18.77 15.78 -15.14
N SER A 449 18.09 15.17 -14.16
CA SER A 449 16.68 14.74 -14.28
C SER A 449 15.76 15.95 -14.49
N ILE A 450 15.83 16.94 -13.59
CA ILE A 450 15.01 18.16 -13.70
C ILE A 450 15.38 19.00 -14.93
N LEU A 451 16.65 18.98 -15.37
CA LEU A 451 17.06 19.63 -16.61
C LEU A 451 16.38 18.99 -17.83
N ILE A 452 16.30 17.65 -17.88
CA ILE A 452 15.59 16.95 -18.94
C ILE A 452 14.10 17.34 -18.92
N VAL A 453 13.46 17.34 -17.75
CA VAL A 453 12.06 17.79 -17.62
C VAL A 453 11.90 19.23 -18.13
N ALA A 454 12.79 20.14 -17.75
CA ALA A 454 12.77 21.53 -18.22
C ALA A 454 12.91 21.65 -19.75
N TYR A 455 13.79 20.83 -20.36
CA TYR A 455 13.92 20.76 -21.81
C TYR A 455 12.66 20.17 -22.47
N MET A 456 12.04 19.15 -21.87
CA MET A 456 10.78 18.59 -22.38
C MET A 456 9.65 19.63 -22.32
N ASN A 457 9.56 20.43 -21.26
CA ASN A 457 8.57 21.52 -21.15
C ASN A 457 8.76 22.57 -22.25
N ASN A 458 10.00 22.86 -22.66
CA ASN A 458 10.27 23.75 -23.79
C ASN A 458 9.74 23.18 -25.12
N ILE A 459 9.84 21.87 -25.35
CA ILE A 459 9.40 21.25 -26.62
C ILE A 459 7.93 21.53 -26.91
N GLU A 460 7.08 21.51 -25.89
CA GLU A 460 5.66 21.81 -26.03
C GLU A 460 5.41 23.27 -26.42
N LEU A 461 6.12 24.21 -25.78
CA LEU A 461 6.06 25.63 -26.13
C LEU A 461 6.43 25.87 -27.60
N PHE A 462 7.51 25.25 -28.07
CA PHE A 462 7.97 25.40 -29.46
C PHE A 462 7.11 24.63 -30.47
N ARG A 463 6.37 23.61 -30.04
CA ARG A 463 5.37 22.93 -30.88
C ARG A 463 4.24 23.87 -31.25
N GLY A 464 3.76 24.68 -30.30
CA GLY A 464 2.76 25.73 -30.56
C GLY A 464 3.24 26.83 -31.52
N LEU A 465 4.56 26.99 -31.68
CA LEU A 465 5.19 27.95 -32.60
C LEU A 465 5.62 27.33 -33.94
N ASN A 466 5.32 26.05 -34.20
CA ASN A 466 5.71 25.30 -35.40
C ASN A 466 7.24 25.28 -35.69
N ASN A 467 8.10 25.44 -34.68
CA ASN A 467 9.57 25.48 -34.84
C ASN A 467 10.25 24.11 -34.64
N PHE A 468 9.97 23.18 -35.54
CA PHE A 468 10.40 21.77 -35.42
C PHE A 468 11.92 21.54 -35.47
N LYS A 469 12.67 22.43 -36.12
CA LYS A 469 14.14 22.35 -36.16
C LYS A 469 14.73 22.56 -34.76
N PHE A 470 14.14 23.46 -33.98
CA PHE A 470 14.55 23.71 -32.60
C PHE A 470 14.18 22.54 -31.68
N ILE A 471 12.98 21.96 -31.86
CA ILE A 471 12.54 20.75 -31.13
C ILE A 471 13.56 19.60 -31.31
N GLU A 472 13.99 19.33 -32.55
CA GLU A 472 15.00 18.30 -32.81
C GLU A 472 16.34 18.61 -32.11
N GLN A 473 16.72 19.88 -32.02
CA GLN A 473 17.93 20.30 -31.32
C GLN A 473 17.83 20.10 -29.79
N ILE A 474 16.68 20.42 -29.19
CA ILE A 474 16.44 20.17 -27.75
C ILE A 474 16.58 18.68 -27.43
N TYR A 475 15.94 17.80 -28.21
CA TYR A 475 16.08 16.35 -28.01
C TYR A 475 17.53 15.89 -28.11
N LYS A 476 18.31 16.44 -29.06
CA LYS A 476 19.74 16.11 -29.19
C LYS A 476 20.56 16.55 -27.97
N GLU A 477 20.25 17.71 -27.36
CA GLU A 477 20.89 18.11 -26.10
C GLU A 477 20.49 17.18 -24.94
N CYS A 478 19.23 16.76 -24.85
CA CYS A 478 18.78 15.78 -23.86
C CYS A 478 19.53 14.45 -24.01
N ILE A 479 19.67 13.95 -25.25
CA ILE A 479 20.43 12.73 -25.54
C ILE A 479 21.90 12.88 -25.11
N LYS A 480 22.53 14.05 -25.30
CA LYS A 480 23.91 14.29 -24.82
C LYS A 480 24.02 14.23 -23.30
N ILE A 481 23.04 14.75 -22.58
CA ILE A 481 22.99 14.68 -21.10
C ILE A 481 22.84 13.21 -20.67
N LEU A 482 21.86 12.50 -21.23
CA LEU A 482 21.57 11.11 -20.92
C LEU A 482 22.72 10.15 -21.27
N ALA A 483 23.43 10.43 -22.36
CA ALA A 483 24.59 9.64 -22.79
C ALA A 483 25.72 9.65 -21.75
N LYS A 484 25.89 10.72 -20.97
CA LYS A 484 26.87 10.77 -19.87
C LYS A 484 26.58 9.72 -18.80
N ASN A 485 25.31 9.40 -18.60
CA ASN A 485 24.83 8.46 -17.58
C ASN A 485 24.57 7.05 -18.14
N ASN A 486 24.82 6.83 -19.44
CA ASN A 486 24.51 5.59 -20.17
C ASN A 486 23.05 5.14 -20.00
N ASP A 487 22.12 6.08 -19.92
CA ASP A 487 20.69 5.82 -19.74
C ASP A 487 20.03 5.53 -21.10
N LYS A 488 20.22 4.29 -21.58
CA LYS A 488 19.70 3.83 -22.88
C LYS A 488 18.18 3.96 -22.98
N VAL A 489 17.45 3.70 -21.90
CA VAL A 489 15.98 3.69 -21.90
C VAL A 489 15.44 5.10 -22.12
N GLN A 490 15.97 6.10 -21.41
CA GLN A 490 15.55 7.48 -21.64
C GLN A 490 16.00 8.00 -23.01
N ILE A 491 17.18 7.58 -23.51
CA ILE A 491 17.60 7.92 -24.87
C ILE A 491 16.62 7.37 -25.91
N ALA A 492 16.15 6.13 -25.73
CA ALA A 492 15.12 5.54 -26.60
C ALA A 492 13.80 6.33 -26.54
N SER A 493 13.39 6.80 -25.36
CA SER A 493 12.24 7.70 -25.22
C SER A 493 12.43 9.02 -25.98
N MET A 494 13.65 9.59 -25.98
CA MET A 494 13.96 10.78 -26.78
C MET A 494 13.82 10.50 -28.28
N TYR A 495 14.32 9.35 -28.77
CA TYR A 495 14.13 8.97 -30.17
C TYR A 495 12.66 8.80 -30.55
N ASN A 496 11.85 8.18 -29.69
CA ASN A 496 10.40 8.08 -29.89
C ASN A 496 9.75 9.46 -30.01
N GLY A 497 10.13 10.40 -29.13
CA GLY A 497 9.70 11.80 -29.18
C GLY A 497 10.11 12.54 -30.46
N ILE A 498 11.35 12.37 -30.93
CA ILE A 498 11.79 12.92 -32.22
C ILE A 498 10.95 12.33 -33.37
N GLY A 499 10.71 11.02 -33.35
CA GLY A 499 9.88 10.33 -34.34
C GLY A 499 8.46 10.90 -34.39
N TYR A 500 7.85 11.13 -33.24
CA TYR A 500 6.53 11.77 -33.10
C TYR A 500 6.49 13.15 -33.77
N ASN A 501 7.45 14.03 -33.45
CA ASN A 501 7.49 15.36 -34.04
C ASN A 501 7.82 15.33 -35.54
N CYS A 502 8.62 14.36 -36.02
CA CYS A 502 8.85 14.15 -37.45
C CYS A 502 7.57 13.74 -38.19
N SER A 503 6.72 12.93 -37.56
CA SER A 503 5.45 12.49 -38.13
C SER A 503 4.49 13.67 -38.32
N ILE A 504 4.44 14.59 -37.35
CA ILE A 504 3.63 15.83 -37.41
C ILE A 504 3.99 16.68 -38.64
N VAL A 505 5.27 16.84 -38.95
CA VAL A 505 5.74 17.60 -40.12
C VAL A 505 5.86 16.76 -41.40
N GLU A 506 5.13 15.65 -41.46
CA GLU A 506 5.03 14.77 -42.63
C GLU A 506 6.37 14.15 -43.11
N LYS A 507 7.37 14.09 -42.22
CA LYS A 507 8.67 13.43 -42.48
C LYS A 507 8.61 11.96 -42.11
N TYR A 508 7.64 11.23 -42.68
CA TYR A 508 7.26 9.88 -42.23
C TYR A 508 8.42 8.86 -42.28
N VAL A 509 9.30 8.94 -43.28
CA VAL A 509 10.48 8.04 -43.40
C VAL A 509 11.53 8.33 -42.31
N GLN A 510 11.72 9.61 -41.98
CA GLN A 510 12.64 10.00 -40.91
C GLN A 510 12.07 9.62 -39.54
N ALA A 511 10.76 9.78 -39.35
CA ALA A 511 10.06 9.31 -38.16
C ALA A 511 10.25 7.81 -37.95
N ASP A 512 10.01 7.01 -38.99
CA ASP A 512 10.16 5.55 -38.96
C ASP A 512 11.59 5.11 -38.58
N LYS A 513 12.62 5.84 -39.06
CA LYS A 513 14.01 5.58 -38.65
C LYS A 513 14.19 5.76 -37.13
N TYR A 514 13.69 6.84 -36.56
CA TYR A 514 13.83 7.10 -35.12
C TYR A 514 13.00 6.13 -34.27
N TYR A 515 11.81 5.75 -34.73
CA TYR A 515 11.02 4.71 -34.05
C TYR A 515 11.72 3.36 -34.05
N ASN A 516 12.36 2.97 -35.14
CA ASN A 516 13.16 1.75 -35.20
C ASN A 516 14.35 1.77 -34.22
N GLU A 517 15.09 2.88 -34.13
CA GLU A 517 16.17 3.03 -33.14
C GLU A 517 15.63 2.91 -31.71
N SER A 518 14.51 3.58 -31.42
CA SER A 518 13.83 3.52 -30.12
C SER A 518 13.39 2.09 -29.77
N LEU A 519 12.70 1.42 -30.69
CA LEU A 519 12.15 0.08 -30.51
C LEU A 519 13.26 -0.96 -30.31
N ASN A 520 14.36 -0.87 -31.06
CA ASN A 520 15.52 -1.75 -30.88
C ASN A 520 16.14 -1.61 -29.49
N ILE A 521 16.30 -0.38 -28.99
CA ILE A 521 16.84 -0.16 -27.65
C ILE A 521 15.87 -0.67 -26.58
N PHE A 522 14.56 -0.41 -26.71
CA PHE A 522 13.57 -0.94 -25.76
C PHE A 522 13.51 -2.47 -25.78
N TYR A 523 13.65 -3.07 -26.95
CA TYR A 523 13.77 -4.52 -27.09
C TYR A 523 15.05 -5.05 -26.41
N GLU A 524 16.21 -4.41 -26.61
CA GLU A 524 17.47 -4.80 -25.94
C GLU A 524 17.45 -4.63 -24.41
N THR A 525 16.60 -3.74 -23.91
CA THR A 525 16.56 -3.36 -22.48
C THR A 525 15.33 -3.92 -21.75
N ASP A 526 14.57 -4.83 -22.37
CA ASP A 526 13.40 -5.49 -21.79
C ASP A 526 12.27 -4.52 -21.37
N ASN A 527 12.13 -3.39 -22.06
CA ASN A 527 11.16 -2.33 -21.75
C ASN A 527 9.87 -2.46 -22.57
N ILE A 528 9.02 -3.43 -22.22
CA ILE A 528 7.87 -3.86 -23.04
C ILE A 528 6.77 -2.80 -23.16
N GLU A 529 6.46 -2.08 -22.10
CA GLU A 529 5.45 -1.00 -22.15
C GLU A 529 5.85 0.09 -23.16
N PHE A 530 7.12 0.50 -23.16
CA PHE A 530 7.65 1.48 -24.10
C PHE A 530 7.74 0.95 -25.54
N MET A 531 7.88 -0.36 -25.74
CA MET A 531 7.72 -0.97 -27.07
C MET A 531 6.29 -0.77 -27.59
N GLY A 532 5.28 -0.99 -26.73
CA GLY A 532 3.88 -0.74 -27.05
C GLY A 532 3.57 0.72 -27.38
N GLU A 533 4.12 1.67 -26.61
CA GLU A 533 4.05 3.12 -26.91
C GLU A 533 4.64 3.45 -28.28
N THR A 534 5.80 2.86 -28.59
CA THR A 534 6.49 3.10 -29.87
C THR A 534 5.68 2.53 -31.03
N LEU A 535 5.12 1.32 -30.89
CA LEU A 535 4.25 0.72 -31.91
C LEU A 535 2.97 1.51 -32.15
N TYR A 536 2.37 2.09 -31.10
CA TYR A 536 1.26 3.03 -31.24
C TYR A 536 1.66 4.25 -32.10
N ASN A 537 2.80 4.89 -31.80
CA ASN A 537 3.28 6.03 -32.58
C ASN A 537 3.63 5.65 -34.03
N MET A 538 4.22 4.46 -34.24
CA MET A 538 4.47 3.92 -35.59
C MET A 538 3.17 3.68 -36.35
N SER A 539 2.13 3.16 -35.69
CA SER A 539 0.80 3.00 -36.29
C SER A 539 0.23 4.35 -36.74
N LEU A 540 0.32 5.36 -35.89
CA LEU A 540 -0.12 6.72 -36.19
C LEU A 540 0.64 7.32 -37.39
N ASN A 541 1.95 7.09 -37.48
CA ASN A 541 2.78 7.49 -38.63
C ASN A 541 2.35 6.77 -39.93
N CYS A 542 2.06 5.47 -39.86
CA CYS A 542 1.59 4.69 -41.00
C CYS A 542 0.21 5.16 -41.51
N ILE A 543 -0.73 5.40 -40.58
CA ILE A 543 -2.08 5.90 -40.91
C ILE A 543 -1.98 7.26 -41.61
N GLN A 544 -1.15 8.18 -41.10
CA GLN A 544 -0.94 9.49 -41.72
C GLN A 544 -0.31 9.41 -43.12
N ALA A 545 0.57 8.43 -43.32
CA ALA A 545 1.16 8.14 -44.62
C ALA A 545 0.24 7.36 -45.58
N GLY A 546 -0.95 6.94 -45.12
CA GLY A 546 -1.93 6.17 -45.90
C GLY A 546 -1.65 4.65 -45.95
N ASP A 547 -0.71 4.11 -45.18
CA ASP A 547 -0.46 2.67 -45.05
C ASP A 547 -1.27 2.06 -43.90
N TYR A 548 -2.57 1.90 -44.13
CA TYR A 548 -3.49 1.32 -43.13
C TYR A 548 -3.18 -0.14 -42.79
N LYS A 549 -2.51 -0.88 -43.68
CA LYS A 549 -2.16 -2.29 -43.42
C LYS A 549 -1.07 -2.38 -42.36
N LYS A 550 0.03 -1.64 -42.54
CA LYS A 550 1.09 -1.56 -41.51
C LYS A 550 0.61 -0.87 -40.25
N GLY A 551 -0.23 0.17 -40.40
CA GLY A 551 -0.90 0.81 -39.27
C GLY A 551 -1.69 -0.18 -38.42
N LEU A 552 -2.44 -1.08 -39.06
CA LEU A 552 -3.18 -2.15 -38.39
C LEU A 552 -2.26 -3.15 -37.68
N ASP A 553 -1.21 -3.62 -38.35
CA ASP A 553 -0.26 -4.57 -37.77
C ASP A 553 0.34 -4.02 -36.45
N TYR A 554 0.76 -2.74 -36.44
CA TYR A 554 1.36 -2.11 -35.28
C TYR A 554 0.35 -1.80 -34.15
N VAL A 555 -0.86 -1.33 -34.47
CA VAL A 555 -1.86 -1.06 -33.40
C VAL A 555 -2.37 -2.34 -32.76
N LEU A 556 -2.53 -3.43 -33.52
CA LEU A 556 -2.91 -4.73 -32.95
C LEU A 556 -1.80 -5.29 -32.05
N ALA A 557 -0.54 -5.12 -32.43
CA ALA A 557 0.59 -5.48 -31.58
C ALA A 557 0.60 -4.65 -30.28
N ALA A 558 0.35 -3.35 -30.36
CA ALA A 558 0.22 -2.48 -29.20
C ALA A 558 -0.97 -2.87 -28.30
N ILE A 559 -2.13 -3.24 -28.86
CA ILE A 559 -3.27 -3.74 -28.07
C ILE A 559 -2.88 -5.04 -27.36
N LYS A 560 -2.22 -5.97 -28.05
CA LYS A 560 -1.80 -7.25 -27.47
C LYS A 560 -0.80 -7.08 -26.33
N ILE A 561 0.16 -6.16 -26.47
CA ILE A 561 1.09 -5.81 -25.38
C ILE A 561 0.34 -5.23 -24.18
N ALA A 562 -0.63 -4.34 -24.40
CA ALA A 562 -1.44 -3.77 -23.31
C ALA A 562 -2.30 -4.84 -22.60
N GLU A 563 -2.75 -5.87 -23.32
CA GLU A 563 -3.40 -7.05 -22.75
C GLU A 563 -2.43 -7.88 -21.89
N ASP A 564 -1.26 -8.23 -22.43
CA ASP A 564 -0.23 -9.02 -21.73
C ASP A 564 0.31 -8.31 -20.47
N LEU A 565 0.45 -6.97 -20.53
CA LEU A 565 0.89 -6.15 -19.41
C LEU A 565 -0.22 -5.89 -18.38
N GLU A 566 -1.48 -6.20 -18.70
CA GLU A 566 -2.64 -5.85 -17.89
C GLU A 566 -2.69 -4.33 -17.57
N ILE A 567 -2.67 -3.49 -18.62
CA ILE A 567 -2.86 -2.02 -18.52
C ILE A 567 -4.08 -1.55 -19.34
N ASN A 568 -4.67 -0.41 -18.98
CA ASN A 568 -5.83 0.24 -19.65
C ASN A 568 -5.42 1.27 -20.72
N GLY A 569 -4.17 1.18 -21.16
CA GLY A 569 -3.54 2.12 -22.07
C GLY A 569 -2.12 2.44 -21.61
N TYR A 570 -1.39 3.01 -22.54
CA TYR A 570 -0.06 3.55 -22.33
C TYR A 570 -0.11 4.98 -21.78
N ARG A 571 1.02 5.49 -21.30
CA ARG A 571 1.13 6.87 -20.79
C ARG A 571 0.62 7.93 -21.77
N ILE A 572 0.84 7.73 -23.07
CA ILE A 572 0.46 8.67 -24.14
C ILE A 572 -0.85 8.32 -24.85
N CYS A 573 -1.48 7.18 -24.53
CA CYS A 573 -2.60 6.65 -25.30
C CYS A 573 -3.46 5.68 -24.50
N LYS A 574 -4.76 5.95 -24.34
CA LYS A 574 -5.73 5.04 -23.73
C LYS A 574 -6.18 3.94 -24.69
N ASP A 575 -6.62 2.80 -24.16
CA ASP A 575 -7.13 1.67 -24.97
C ASP A 575 -8.25 2.10 -25.94
N THR A 576 -9.09 3.06 -25.53
CA THR A 576 -10.14 3.68 -26.37
C THR A 576 -9.59 4.20 -27.69
N LYS A 577 -8.43 4.87 -27.67
CA LYS A 577 -7.80 5.42 -28.89
C LYS A 577 -7.15 4.31 -29.72
N LEU A 578 -6.58 3.28 -29.10
CA LEU A 578 -6.09 2.08 -29.82
C LEU A 578 -7.21 1.37 -30.56
N PHE A 579 -8.37 1.18 -29.91
CA PHE A 579 -9.55 0.58 -30.55
C PHE A 579 -10.07 1.44 -31.70
N GLY A 580 -10.15 2.76 -31.51
CA GLY A 580 -10.52 3.69 -32.58
C GLY A 580 -9.58 3.60 -33.79
N MET A 581 -8.26 3.58 -33.56
CA MET A 581 -7.28 3.45 -34.64
C MET A 581 -7.39 2.11 -35.37
N ALA A 582 -7.59 1.00 -34.65
CA ALA A 582 -7.83 -0.30 -35.26
C ALA A 582 -9.11 -0.30 -36.11
N ALA A 583 -10.21 0.27 -35.59
CA ALA A 583 -11.48 0.40 -36.31
C ALA A 583 -11.32 1.24 -37.59
N LEU A 584 -10.56 2.34 -37.53
CA LEU A 584 -10.26 3.19 -38.67
C LEU A 584 -9.45 2.45 -39.75
N CYS A 585 -8.40 1.71 -39.36
CA CYS A 585 -7.64 0.89 -40.30
C CYS A 585 -8.53 -0.18 -40.95
N TYR A 586 -9.35 -0.88 -40.17
CA TYR A 586 -10.28 -1.89 -40.72
C TYR A 586 -11.30 -1.30 -41.69
N TYR A 587 -11.79 -0.07 -41.44
CA TYR A 587 -12.67 0.64 -42.36
C TYR A 587 -12.00 0.85 -43.73
N TYR A 588 -10.81 1.46 -43.75
CA TYR A 588 -10.08 1.72 -45.00
C TYR A 588 -9.57 0.46 -45.70
N LEU A 589 -9.39 -0.65 -44.97
CA LEU A 589 -9.08 -1.97 -45.52
C LEU A 589 -10.32 -2.75 -45.98
N GLY A 590 -11.54 -2.24 -45.75
CA GLY A 590 -12.80 -2.84 -46.21
C GLY A 590 -13.33 -4.00 -45.35
N SER A 591 -12.93 -4.08 -44.08
CA SER A 591 -13.34 -5.15 -43.14
C SER A 591 -14.40 -4.65 -42.14
N ASP A 592 -15.67 -4.67 -42.56
CA ASP A 592 -16.79 -4.09 -41.80
C ASP A 592 -17.03 -4.73 -40.43
N TYR A 593 -16.98 -6.06 -40.34
CA TYR A 593 -17.18 -6.77 -39.08
C TYR A 593 -16.16 -6.35 -38.00
N ASN A 594 -14.86 -6.37 -38.34
CA ASN A 594 -13.82 -5.97 -37.40
C ASN A 594 -13.87 -4.47 -37.08
N CYS A 595 -14.20 -3.63 -38.06
CA CYS A 595 -14.43 -2.21 -37.83
C CYS A 595 -15.49 -2.01 -36.73
N TYR A 596 -16.64 -2.68 -36.85
CA TYR A 596 -17.71 -2.59 -35.86
C TYR A 596 -17.29 -3.13 -34.48
N VAL A 597 -16.59 -4.27 -34.42
CA VAL A 597 -16.12 -4.86 -33.15
C VAL A 597 -15.25 -3.88 -32.36
N TYR A 598 -14.27 -3.25 -33.01
CA TYR A 598 -13.38 -2.30 -32.33
C TYR A 598 -14.08 -0.95 -32.07
N PHE A 599 -14.96 -0.50 -32.96
CA PHE A 599 -15.77 0.70 -32.74
C PHE A 599 -16.71 0.55 -31.53
N SER A 600 -17.38 -0.60 -31.36
CA SER A 600 -18.24 -0.84 -30.20
C SER A 600 -17.47 -0.80 -28.88
N LYS A 601 -16.24 -1.36 -28.83
CA LYS A 601 -15.38 -1.27 -27.64
C LYS A 601 -15.07 0.18 -27.26
N MET A 602 -14.80 1.02 -28.26
CA MET A 602 -14.57 2.45 -28.08
C MET A 602 -15.85 3.16 -27.59
N GLU A 603 -16.99 2.86 -28.22
CA GLU A 603 -18.28 3.47 -27.93
C GLU A 603 -18.74 3.24 -26.48
N CYS A 604 -18.49 2.04 -25.92
CA CYS A 604 -18.82 1.72 -24.52
C CYS A 604 -18.21 2.68 -23.49
N ILE A 605 -17.02 3.22 -23.77
CA ILE A 605 -16.34 4.17 -22.88
C ILE A 605 -16.75 5.61 -23.22
N VAL A 606 -16.83 5.94 -24.51
CA VAL A 606 -17.14 7.30 -24.97
C VAL A 606 -18.57 7.74 -24.59
N LYS A 607 -19.57 6.85 -24.64
CA LYS A 607 -20.94 7.18 -24.24
C LYS A 607 -21.01 7.71 -22.80
N TYR A 608 -20.31 7.06 -21.86
CA TYR A 608 -20.22 7.56 -20.49
C TYR A 608 -19.63 8.98 -20.41
N LEU A 609 -18.55 9.24 -21.16
CA LEU A 609 -17.91 10.55 -21.16
C LEU A 609 -18.86 11.64 -21.65
N LEU A 610 -19.70 11.34 -22.65
CA LEU A 610 -20.71 12.26 -23.17
C LEU A 610 -21.85 12.49 -22.17
N ASP A 611 -22.23 11.46 -21.39
CA ASP A 611 -23.36 11.53 -20.46
C ASP A 611 -23.03 12.17 -19.09
N SER A 612 -21.76 12.14 -18.65
CA SER A 612 -21.38 12.33 -17.23
C SER A 612 -20.65 13.62 -16.88
N LEU A 613 -20.29 14.46 -17.84
CA LEU A 613 -19.34 15.55 -17.59
C LEU A 613 -19.87 16.91 -18.11
N ASP A 614 -19.55 17.99 -17.39
CA ASP A 614 -19.76 19.38 -17.84
C ASP A 614 -18.90 19.65 -19.10
N ASP A 615 -19.48 20.36 -20.08
CA ASP A 615 -18.92 20.59 -21.43
C ASP A 615 -17.46 21.09 -21.47
N SER A 616 -16.94 21.72 -20.41
CA SER A 616 -15.59 22.32 -20.43
C SER A 616 -14.43 21.42 -19.98
N GLU A 617 -14.64 20.44 -19.09
CA GLU A 617 -13.52 19.58 -18.60
C GLU A 617 -13.27 18.33 -19.46
N VAL A 618 -14.30 17.82 -20.16
CA VAL A 618 -14.19 16.65 -21.07
C VAL A 618 -13.35 16.95 -22.29
N VAL A 619 -13.57 18.14 -22.84
CA VAL A 619 -13.09 18.50 -24.17
C VAL A 619 -11.57 18.57 -24.17
N ASP A 620 -10.93 19.02 -23.09
CA ASP A 620 -9.48 19.13 -23.07
C ASP A 620 -8.76 17.78 -22.90
N TYR A 621 -9.26 16.86 -22.05
CA TYR A 621 -8.57 15.59 -21.79
C TYR A 621 -8.94 14.46 -22.77
N TRP A 622 -10.19 14.39 -23.22
CA TRP A 622 -10.71 13.32 -24.08
C TRP A 622 -10.95 13.73 -25.54
N SER A 623 -10.53 14.94 -25.92
CA SER A 623 -10.73 15.47 -27.28
C SER A 623 -10.30 14.51 -28.37
N GLY A 624 -9.10 13.92 -28.27
CA GLY A 624 -8.60 13.02 -29.30
C GLY A 624 -9.49 11.80 -29.52
N GLU A 625 -9.96 11.20 -28.44
CA GLU A 625 -10.87 10.06 -28.42
C GLU A 625 -12.24 10.44 -28.96
N LEU A 626 -12.79 11.59 -28.54
CA LEU A 626 -14.09 12.06 -29.02
C LEU A 626 -14.07 12.39 -30.53
N VAL A 627 -13.04 13.10 -31.00
CA VAL A 627 -12.89 13.40 -32.43
C VAL A 627 -12.78 12.12 -33.24
N LEU A 628 -11.96 11.16 -32.78
CA LEU A 628 -11.81 9.88 -33.45
C LEU A 628 -13.12 9.07 -33.46
N TYR A 629 -13.87 9.07 -32.35
CA TYR A 629 -15.16 8.38 -32.25
C TYR A 629 -16.18 8.96 -33.23
N PHE A 630 -16.38 10.27 -33.21
CA PHE A 630 -17.33 10.95 -34.10
C PHE A 630 -16.92 10.82 -35.56
N PHE A 631 -15.61 10.88 -35.85
CA PHE A 631 -15.11 10.65 -37.21
C PHE A 631 -15.43 9.23 -37.71
N ILE A 632 -15.12 8.19 -36.93
CA ILE A 632 -15.42 6.80 -37.32
C ILE A 632 -16.93 6.56 -37.41
N LYS A 633 -17.71 7.12 -36.48
CA LYS A 633 -19.18 7.08 -36.52
C LYS A 633 -19.68 7.66 -37.84
N GLY A 634 -19.18 8.84 -38.23
CA GLY A 634 -19.53 9.49 -39.49
C GLY A 634 -19.17 8.67 -40.72
N LEU A 635 -18.02 7.98 -40.71
CA LEU A 635 -17.60 7.07 -41.78
C LEU A 635 -18.53 5.86 -41.91
N ILE A 636 -18.84 5.20 -40.79
CA ILE A 636 -19.73 4.02 -40.76
C ILE A 636 -21.13 4.40 -41.24
N THR A 637 -21.72 5.49 -40.71
CA THR A 637 -23.07 5.91 -41.08
C THR A 637 -23.14 6.42 -42.52
N LYS A 638 -22.09 7.10 -43.02
CA LYS A 638 -22.00 7.46 -44.45
C LYS A 638 -22.06 6.21 -45.32
N LYS A 639 -21.27 5.20 -44.99
CA LYS A 639 -21.21 3.93 -45.74
C LYS A 639 -22.56 3.18 -45.71
N ASN A 640 -23.31 3.30 -44.62
CA ASN A 640 -24.66 2.74 -44.48
C ASN A 640 -25.76 3.55 -45.21
N GLY A 641 -25.44 4.73 -45.76
CA GLY A 641 -26.41 5.63 -46.39
C GLY A 641 -27.20 6.51 -45.41
N GLU A 642 -26.81 6.55 -44.14
CA GLU A 642 -27.41 7.38 -43.08
C GLU A 642 -26.77 8.79 -43.08
N PHE A 643 -26.98 9.54 -44.18
CA PHE A 643 -26.23 10.78 -44.44
C PHE A 643 -26.47 11.90 -43.41
N ASP A 644 -27.68 12.02 -42.86
CA ASP A 644 -27.97 13.04 -41.84
C ASP A 644 -27.18 12.77 -40.55
N VAL A 645 -27.16 11.51 -40.10
CA VAL A 645 -26.39 11.08 -38.92
C VAL A 645 -24.88 11.19 -39.18
N SER A 646 -24.44 10.89 -40.41
CA SER A 646 -23.05 11.07 -40.83
C SER A 646 -22.61 12.53 -40.76
N LYS A 647 -23.45 13.43 -41.27
CA LYS A 647 -23.20 14.87 -41.24
C LYS A 647 -23.08 15.37 -39.80
N GLU A 648 -24.04 15.05 -38.94
CA GLU A 648 -24.02 15.42 -37.53
C GLU A 648 -22.75 14.90 -36.83
N ALA A 649 -22.37 13.64 -37.09
CA ALA A 649 -21.16 13.06 -36.51
C ALA A 649 -19.89 13.79 -36.99
N PHE A 650 -19.74 14.09 -38.28
CA PHE A 650 -18.58 14.84 -38.76
C PHE A 650 -18.56 16.29 -38.27
N GLU A 651 -19.70 16.96 -38.15
CA GLU A 651 -19.79 18.31 -37.58
C GLU A 651 -19.37 18.33 -36.10
N ASN A 652 -19.78 17.33 -35.31
CA ASN A 652 -19.32 17.16 -33.93
C ASN A 652 -17.81 16.90 -33.85
N ALA A 653 -17.27 16.04 -34.73
CA ALA A 653 -15.82 15.80 -34.81
C ALA A 653 -15.06 17.11 -35.15
N LEU A 654 -15.59 17.90 -36.08
CA LEU A 654 -14.98 19.15 -36.53
C LEU A 654 -15.01 20.20 -35.43
N HIS A 655 -16.16 20.35 -34.75
CA HIS A 655 -16.32 21.26 -33.63
C HIS A 655 -15.27 20.98 -32.54
N ILE A 656 -15.11 19.73 -32.12
CA ILE A 656 -14.14 19.36 -31.08
C ILE A 656 -12.70 19.57 -31.61
N ALA A 657 -12.41 19.16 -32.84
CA ALA A 657 -11.07 19.31 -33.43
C ALA A 657 -10.63 20.76 -33.59
N ILE A 658 -11.56 21.71 -33.84
CA ILE A 658 -11.20 23.12 -33.97
C ILE A 658 -10.74 23.70 -32.62
N HIS A 659 -11.36 23.28 -31.53
CA HIS A 659 -11.16 23.81 -30.18
C HIS A 659 -10.07 23.08 -29.38
N THR A 660 -9.45 22.03 -29.93
CA THR A 660 -8.45 21.21 -29.23
C THR A 660 -7.19 20.98 -30.09
N ASP A 661 -6.01 21.19 -29.52
CA ASP A 661 -4.75 21.18 -30.32
C ASP A 661 -4.10 19.79 -30.47
N SER A 662 -4.26 18.89 -29.50
CA SER A 662 -3.45 17.67 -29.38
C SER A 662 -3.71 16.60 -30.45
N PHE A 663 -4.92 16.54 -31.02
CA PHE A 663 -5.30 15.53 -32.01
C PHE A 663 -5.73 16.10 -33.37
N LYS A 664 -6.01 17.41 -33.44
CA LYS A 664 -6.36 18.14 -34.66
C LYS A 664 -5.33 17.93 -35.76
N VAL A 665 -4.04 17.94 -35.40
CA VAL A 665 -2.92 17.71 -36.31
C VAL A 665 -3.06 16.39 -37.08
N TYR A 666 -3.66 15.35 -36.51
CA TYR A 666 -3.71 14.02 -37.15
C TYR A 666 -4.93 13.84 -38.04
N ILE A 667 -6.08 14.26 -37.54
CA ILE A 667 -7.36 13.83 -38.10
C ILE A 667 -8.05 14.92 -38.89
N TYR A 668 -7.73 16.20 -38.63
CA TYR A 668 -8.43 17.33 -39.27
C TYR A 668 -8.38 17.25 -40.81
N PRO A 669 -7.23 17.02 -41.47
CA PRO A 669 -7.21 16.96 -42.93
C PRO A 669 -7.97 15.76 -43.50
N LEU A 670 -7.98 14.61 -42.79
CA LEU A 670 -8.76 13.43 -43.18
C LEU A 670 -10.27 13.67 -42.96
N LEU A 671 -10.64 14.34 -41.88
CA LEU A 671 -12.01 14.74 -41.59
C LEU A 671 -12.55 15.69 -42.67
N ILE A 672 -11.78 16.71 -43.02
CA ILE A 672 -12.14 17.68 -44.08
C ILE A 672 -12.29 16.98 -45.44
N LEU A 673 -11.41 16.03 -45.76
CA LEU A 673 -11.51 15.23 -46.97
C LEU A 673 -12.85 14.47 -47.03
N GLU A 674 -13.18 13.74 -45.97
CA GLU A 674 -14.37 12.88 -45.91
C GLU A 674 -15.67 13.67 -45.80
N LEU A 675 -15.63 14.83 -45.14
CA LEU A 675 -16.73 15.79 -45.08
C LEU A 675 -16.98 16.42 -46.46
N GLY A 676 -15.92 16.82 -47.17
CA GLY A 676 -16.03 17.29 -48.56
C GLY A 676 -16.64 16.22 -49.49
N ARG A 677 -16.27 14.95 -49.32
CA ARG A 677 -16.88 13.82 -50.04
C ARG A 677 -18.36 13.64 -49.70
N LEU A 678 -18.73 13.71 -48.41
CA LEU A 678 -20.12 13.62 -47.98
C LEU A 678 -20.98 14.74 -48.63
N PHE A 679 -20.49 15.98 -48.65
CA PHE A 679 -21.23 17.08 -49.27
C PHE A 679 -21.38 16.93 -50.79
N LYS A 680 -20.39 16.35 -51.48
CA LYS A 680 -20.54 15.95 -52.90
C LYS A 680 -21.64 14.90 -53.07
N GLU A 681 -21.68 13.87 -52.21
CA GLU A 681 -22.75 12.84 -52.23
C GLU A 681 -24.14 13.42 -51.95
N LEU A 682 -24.22 14.47 -51.13
CA LEU A 682 -25.45 15.23 -50.85
C LEU A 682 -25.82 16.25 -51.97
N ASN A 683 -25.07 16.30 -53.07
CA ASN A 683 -25.22 17.30 -54.16
C ASN A 683 -25.05 18.76 -53.71
N GLN A 684 -24.19 18.99 -52.71
CA GLN A 684 -23.86 20.31 -52.16
C GLN A 684 -22.43 20.72 -52.55
N ASP A 685 -22.15 20.79 -53.86
CA ASP A 685 -20.80 20.99 -54.42
C ASP A 685 -20.13 22.32 -54.03
N GLU A 686 -20.92 23.36 -53.74
CA GLU A 686 -20.40 24.66 -53.30
C GLU A 686 -19.83 24.57 -51.89
N ILE A 687 -20.58 23.97 -50.97
CA ILE A 687 -20.17 23.71 -49.58
C ILE A 687 -18.96 22.78 -49.55
N ALA A 688 -18.97 21.71 -50.37
CA ALA A 688 -17.83 20.81 -50.51
C ALA A 688 -16.56 21.55 -50.94
N ARG A 689 -16.66 22.50 -51.88
CA ARG A 689 -15.53 23.33 -52.32
C ARG A 689 -15.04 24.28 -51.24
N GLU A 690 -15.93 24.92 -50.49
CA GLU A 690 -15.55 25.82 -49.39
C GLU A 690 -14.76 25.07 -48.31
N ILE A 691 -15.27 23.93 -47.84
CA ILE A 691 -14.66 23.11 -46.79
C ILE A 691 -13.27 22.59 -47.22
N LEU A 692 -13.14 22.12 -48.46
CA LEU A 692 -11.84 21.66 -48.98
C LEU A 692 -10.82 22.81 -49.07
N ASN A 693 -11.25 24.00 -49.49
CA ASN A 693 -10.37 25.18 -49.55
C ASN A 693 -9.93 25.64 -48.15
N GLU A 694 -10.81 25.58 -47.15
CA GLU A 694 -10.47 25.86 -45.76
C GLU A 694 -9.42 24.87 -45.24
N GLY A 695 -9.58 23.58 -45.53
CA GLY A 695 -8.58 22.56 -45.20
C GLY A 695 -7.23 22.79 -45.87
N ILE A 696 -7.21 23.19 -47.14
CA ILE A 696 -5.99 23.53 -47.90
C ILE A 696 -5.31 24.74 -47.24
N TYR A 697 -6.07 25.77 -46.89
CA TYR A 697 -5.55 26.95 -46.18
C TYR A 697 -4.93 26.56 -44.84
N TYR A 698 -5.63 25.75 -44.05
CA TYR A 698 -5.13 25.23 -42.77
C TYR A 698 -3.81 24.46 -42.94
N CYS A 699 -3.73 23.57 -43.92
CA CYS A 699 -2.52 22.81 -44.20
C CYS A 699 -1.35 23.72 -44.60
N ASN A 700 -1.60 24.74 -45.42
CA ASN A 700 -0.59 25.72 -45.82
C ASN A 700 -0.03 26.53 -44.63
N GLN A 701 -0.89 27.00 -43.73
CA GLN A 701 -0.47 27.76 -42.54
C GLN A 701 0.39 26.93 -41.58
N ASN A 702 0.23 25.61 -41.57
CA ASN A 702 0.95 24.70 -40.67
C ASN A 702 2.08 23.91 -41.36
N GLY A 703 2.31 24.13 -42.65
CA GLY A 703 3.36 23.43 -43.41
C GLY A 703 3.09 21.94 -43.69
N TYR A 704 1.82 21.54 -43.78
CA TYR A 704 1.39 20.17 -44.10
C TYR A 704 1.24 19.97 -45.62
N TYR A 705 2.36 19.89 -46.33
CA TYR A 705 2.41 19.85 -47.80
C TYR A 705 1.77 18.60 -48.43
N GLU A 706 2.01 17.40 -47.91
CA GLU A 706 1.47 16.14 -48.45
C GLU A 706 -0.06 16.11 -48.29
N ARG A 707 -0.59 16.56 -47.14
CA ARG A 707 -2.04 16.64 -46.92
C ARG A 707 -2.70 17.79 -47.67
N GLN A 708 -2.01 18.92 -47.85
CA GLN A 708 -2.45 19.98 -48.73
C GLN A 708 -2.66 19.45 -50.15
N ASN A 709 -1.70 18.69 -50.67
CA ASN A 709 -1.80 18.07 -51.99
C ASN A 709 -2.96 17.08 -52.07
N MET A 710 -3.16 16.24 -51.05
CA MET A 710 -4.31 15.32 -50.95
C MET A 710 -5.65 16.05 -51.09
N LEU A 711 -5.84 17.14 -50.34
CA LEU A 711 -7.07 17.94 -50.41
C LEU A 711 -7.22 18.66 -51.76
N GLN A 712 -6.11 19.13 -52.34
CA GLN A 712 -6.08 19.76 -53.66
C GLN A 712 -6.45 18.77 -54.78
N ASP A 713 -5.99 17.53 -54.69
CA ASP A 713 -6.30 16.48 -55.64
C ASP A 713 -7.80 16.14 -55.58
N GLU A 714 -8.37 15.96 -54.38
CA GLU A 714 -9.81 15.75 -54.19
C GLU A 714 -10.65 16.93 -54.70
N LEU A 715 -10.20 18.17 -54.46
CA LEU A 715 -10.87 19.39 -54.95
C LEU A 715 -10.86 19.46 -56.49
N THR A 716 -9.77 19.06 -57.12
CA THR A 716 -9.60 19.10 -58.59
C THR A 716 -10.10 17.85 -59.30
N GLY A 717 -10.59 16.85 -58.57
CA GLY A 717 -11.05 15.57 -59.13
C GLY A 717 -9.91 14.70 -59.67
N LYS A 718 -8.67 14.95 -59.24
CA LYS A 718 -7.53 14.08 -59.52
C LYS A 718 -7.56 12.87 -58.61
N GLU A 719 -7.03 11.76 -59.10
CA GLU A 719 -6.79 10.59 -58.26
C GLU A 719 -5.75 10.96 -57.19
N ILE A 720 -6.10 10.79 -55.91
CA ILE A 720 -5.22 11.07 -54.79
C ILE A 720 -4.02 10.13 -54.88
N ALA A 721 -2.83 10.69 -55.13
CA ALA A 721 -1.60 9.93 -55.22
C ALA A 721 -1.14 9.48 -53.82
N ILE A 722 -1.49 8.26 -53.41
CA ILE A 722 -0.95 7.68 -52.18
C ILE A 722 0.51 7.29 -52.42
N LYS A 723 1.43 8.06 -51.83
CA LYS A 723 2.85 7.76 -51.85
C LYS A 723 3.09 6.45 -51.09
N LYS A 724 3.37 5.36 -51.80
CA LYS A 724 3.68 4.06 -51.18
C LYS A 724 5.02 4.15 -50.46
N ILE A 725 4.96 4.41 -49.16
CA ILE A 725 6.12 4.34 -48.26
C ILE A 725 6.16 2.91 -47.70
N ASN A 726 7.30 2.23 -47.86
CA ASN A 726 7.47 0.89 -47.33
C ASN A 726 8.07 0.95 -45.93
N PHE A 727 7.23 0.99 -44.90
CA PHE A 727 7.67 0.94 -43.51
C PHE A 727 8.09 -0.49 -43.14
N THR A 728 9.30 -0.64 -42.60
CA THR A 728 9.83 -1.94 -42.21
C THR A 728 10.54 -1.85 -40.87
N LEU A 729 10.32 -2.86 -40.03
CA LEU A 729 11.10 -3.03 -38.81
C LEU A 729 12.53 -3.46 -39.15
N ASN A 730 13.52 -2.87 -38.48
CA ASN A 730 14.93 -3.12 -38.70
C ASN A 730 15.50 -4.02 -37.59
N GLY A 731 15.73 -5.30 -37.88
CA GLY A 731 16.42 -6.23 -36.98
C GLY A 731 15.53 -7.00 -36.00
N ILE A 732 14.28 -6.55 -35.79
CA ILE A 732 13.27 -7.19 -34.95
C ILE A 732 11.93 -7.30 -35.70
N THR A 733 11.15 -8.34 -35.44
CA THR A 733 9.82 -8.52 -36.03
C THR A 733 8.72 -8.32 -34.99
N ILE A 734 7.48 -8.07 -35.43
CA ILE A 734 6.32 -8.01 -34.54
C ILE A 734 6.19 -9.31 -33.75
N LYS A 735 6.49 -10.45 -34.38
CA LYS A 735 6.45 -11.76 -33.72
C LYS A 735 7.43 -11.83 -32.55
N ASP A 736 8.67 -11.39 -32.75
CA ASP A 736 9.70 -11.38 -31.69
C ASP A 736 9.27 -10.49 -30.50
N ILE A 737 8.65 -9.34 -30.79
CA ILE A 737 8.14 -8.42 -29.77
C ILE A 737 6.99 -9.05 -28.97
N LEU A 738 6.06 -9.73 -29.65
CA LEU A 738 4.92 -10.37 -29.00
C LEU A 738 5.32 -11.61 -28.19
N GLU A 739 6.27 -12.42 -28.68
CA GLU A 739 6.83 -13.54 -27.92
C GLU A 739 7.46 -13.01 -26.62
N LYS A 740 8.27 -11.96 -26.71
CA LYS A 740 8.88 -11.31 -25.55
C LYS A 740 7.87 -10.72 -24.56
N SER A 741 6.80 -10.10 -25.07
CA SER A 741 5.68 -9.62 -24.26
C SER A 741 4.98 -10.75 -23.49
N SER A 742 4.75 -11.88 -24.16
CA SER A 742 4.14 -13.07 -23.56
C SER A 742 5.03 -13.70 -22.49
N ASP A 743 6.34 -13.82 -22.74
CA ASP A 743 7.29 -14.36 -21.76
C ASP A 743 7.31 -13.51 -20.48
N TYR A 744 7.36 -12.19 -20.62
CA TYR A 744 7.29 -11.27 -19.49
C TYR A 744 5.96 -11.34 -18.74
N ALA A 745 4.84 -11.53 -19.43
CA ALA A 745 3.55 -11.72 -18.78
C ALA A 745 3.54 -12.98 -17.91
N VAL A 746 4.16 -14.07 -18.36
CA VAL A 746 4.31 -15.30 -17.57
C VAL A 746 5.18 -15.05 -16.33
N GLU A 747 6.33 -14.39 -16.49
CA GLU A 747 7.20 -14.03 -15.35
C GLU A 747 6.48 -13.13 -14.34
N LYS A 748 5.76 -12.11 -14.82
CA LYS A 748 4.95 -11.22 -13.98
C LYS A 748 3.87 -11.98 -13.23
N GLN A 749 3.19 -12.93 -13.89
CA GLN A 749 2.19 -13.79 -13.23
C GLN A 749 2.81 -14.68 -12.14
N LEU A 750 4.00 -15.25 -12.38
CA LEU A 750 4.71 -16.03 -11.37
C LEU A 750 5.07 -15.18 -10.15
N LYS A 751 5.55 -13.95 -10.38
CA LYS A 751 5.86 -13.00 -9.30
C LYS A 751 4.59 -12.59 -8.53
N ASN A 752 3.49 -12.35 -9.23
CA ASN A 752 2.21 -12.02 -8.60
C ASN A 752 1.70 -13.17 -7.74
N ARG A 753 1.87 -14.44 -8.14
CA ARG A 753 1.48 -15.60 -7.32
C ARG A 753 2.16 -15.63 -5.95
N LEU A 754 3.43 -15.23 -5.86
CA LEU A 754 4.11 -15.13 -4.56
C LEU A 754 3.46 -14.05 -3.68
N ASN A 755 3.11 -12.90 -4.26
CA ASN A 755 2.37 -11.86 -3.56
C ASN A 755 0.98 -12.34 -3.10
N ASP A 756 0.29 -13.11 -3.95
CA ASP A 756 -1.01 -13.69 -3.65
C ASP A 756 -0.93 -14.68 -2.48
N ILE A 757 0.08 -15.56 -2.46
CA ILE A 757 0.33 -16.49 -1.35
C ILE A 757 0.61 -15.72 -0.05
N ASN A 758 1.46 -14.70 -0.11
CA ASN A 758 1.78 -13.86 1.03
C ASN A 758 0.53 -13.12 1.54
N PHE A 759 -0.32 -12.61 0.64
CA PHE A 759 -1.58 -11.97 1.00
C PHE A 759 -2.53 -12.95 1.69
N ILE A 760 -2.72 -14.16 1.15
CA ILE A 760 -3.57 -15.18 1.75
C ILE A 760 -3.08 -15.56 3.16
N SER A 761 -1.77 -15.74 3.34
CA SER A 761 -1.19 -16.02 4.66
C SER A 761 -1.47 -14.89 5.65
N GLN A 762 -1.19 -13.64 5.26
CA GLN A 762 -1.44 -12.46 6.11
C GLN A 762 -2.94 -12.27 6.42
N TRP A 763 -3.80 -12.65 5.48
CA TRP A 763 -5.24 -12.62 5.64
C TRP A 763 -5.72 -13.63 6.68
N GLN A 764 -5.24 -14.88 6.61
CA GLN A 764 -5.56 -15.92 7.59
C GLN A 764 -5.13 -15.52 9.00
N ASP A 765 -3.87 -15.10 9.16
CA ASP A 765 -3.33 -14.69 10.46
C ASP A 765 -4.09 -13.49 11.06
N ARG A 766 -4.65 -12.61 10.21
CA ARG A 766 -5.49 -11.50 10.65
C ARG A 766 -6.86 -11.96 11.13
N LEU A 767 -7.48 -12.91 10.43
CA LEU A 767 -8.79 -13.46 10.80
C LEU A 767 -8.73 -14.28 12.09
N ASP A 768 -7.59 -14.88 12.42
CA ASP A 768 -7.41 -15.72 13.60
C ASP A 768 -7.08 -14.94 14.90
N LYS A 769 -7.03 -13.61 14.88
CA LYS A 769 -6.81 -12.81 16.11
C LYS A 769 -8.06 -12.83 17.00
N GLU A 770 -7.98 -13.56 18.12
CA GLU A 770 -9.08 -13.91 19.04
C GLU A 770 -9.76 -12.74 19.79
N SER A 771 -9.28 -11.48 19.69
CA SER A 771 -9.69 -10.39 20.59
C SER A 771 -10.52 -9.25 19.96
N SER A 772 -11.11 -9.45 18.78
CA SER A 772 -11.83 -8.38 18.05
C SER A 772 -13.33 -8.66 17.96
N SER A 773 -14.15 -7.61 18.09
CA SER A 773 -15.60 -7.73 17.89
C SER A 773 -15.94 -8.06 16.44
N ILE A 774 -17.10 -8.69 16.19
CA ILE A 774 -17.56 -9.02 14.83
C ILE A 774 -17.57 -7.77 13.94
N GLU A 775 -18.02 -6.62 14.46
CA GLU A 775 -18.04 -5.35 13.73
C GLU A 775 -16.63 -4.90 13.32
N GLU A 776 -15.64 -5.00 14.20
CA GLU A 776 -14.24 -4.67 13.91
C GLU A 776 -13.66 -5.57 12.83
N VAL A 777 -13.94 -6.88 12.90
CA VAL A 777 -13.49 -7.86 11.90
C VAL A 777 -14.12 -7.56 10.54
N VAL A 778 -15.42 -7.25 10.47
CA VAL A 778 -16.10 -6.85 9.23
C VAL A 778 -15.44 -5.60 8.63
N VAL A 779 -15.32 -4.50 9.39
CA VAL A 779 -14.78 -3.24 8.89
C VAL A 779 -13.34 -3.38 8.43
N SER A 780 -12.50 -4.06 9.23
CA SER A 780 -11.09 -4.30 8.90
C SER A 780 -10.94 -5.17 7.65
N SER A 781 -11.71 -6.26 7.55
CA SER A 781 -11.67 -7.20 6.42
C SER A 781 -12.13 -6.54 5.13
N MET A 782 -13.26 -5.83 5.15
CA MET A 782 -13.78 -5.17 3.95
C MET A 782 -12.83 -4.08 3.43
N LYS A 783 -12.27 -3.24 4.32
CA LYS A 783 -11.22 -2.27 3.93
C LYS A 783 -9.98 -2.94 3.36
N THR A 784 -9.61 -4.11 3.89
CA THR A 784 -8.46 -4.87 3.40
C THR A 784 -8.71 -5.39 1.99
N LEU A 785 -9.88 -5.99 1.74
CA LEU A 785 -10.27 -6.43 0.40
C LEU A 785 -10.35 -5.24 -0.56
N GLN A 786 -10.97 -4.14 -0.13
CA GLN A 786 -11.05 -2.92 -0.92
C GLN A 786 -9.68 -2.42 -1.35
N ASN A 787 -8.75 -2.25 -0.40
CA ASN A 787 -7.42 -1.72 -0.67
C ASN A 787 -6.55 -2.69 -1.47
N ASN A 788 -6.59 -4.00 -1.16
CA ASN A 788 -5.77 -5.00 -1.83
C ASN A 788 -6.16 -5.14 -3.31
N PHE A 789 -7.47 -5.19 -3.59
CA PHE A 789 -8.01 -5.35 -4.94
C PHE A 789 -8.32 -3.99 -5.62
N SER A 790 -8.01 -2.88 -4.96
CA SER A 790 -8.19 -1.50 -5.46
C SER A 790 -9.63 -1.16 -5.84
N PHE A 791 -10.63 -1.74 -5.17
CA PHE A 791 -12.04 -1.40 -5.42
C PHE A 791 -12.35 0.05 -5.05
N ASP A 792 -13.19 0.69 -5.87
CA ASP A 792 -13.69 2.03 -5.59
C ASP A 792 -14.76 2.01 -4.51
N SER A 793 -15.58 0.95 -4.52
CA SER A 793 -16.60 0.68 -3.50
C SER A 793 -16.77 -0.82 -3.30
N VAL A 794 -17.05 -1.23 -2.06
CA VAL A 794 -17.33 -2.61 -1.66
C VAL A 794 -18.58 -2.67 -0.78
N TYR A 795 -19.42 -3.66 -1.03
CA TYR A 795 -20.63 -3.93 -0.28
C TYR A 795 -20.62 -5.37 0.21
N TYR A 796 -20.99 -5.56 1.47
CA TYR A 796 -21.19 -6.87 2.06
C TYR A 796 -22.61 -6.99 2.60
N LEU A 797 -23.34 -7.96 2.07
CA LEU A 797 -24.68 -8.32 2.48
C LEU A 797 -24.67 -9.70 3.14
N LYS A 798 -25.47 -9.89 4.20
CA LYS A 798 -25.64 -11.16 4.91
C LYS A 798 -27.10 -11.37 5.26
N ALA A 799 -27.58 -12.59 5.13
CA ALA A 799 -28.90 -13.01 5.58
C ALA A 799 -28.96 -12.97 7.11
N THR A 800 -29.97 -12.30 7.65
CA THR A 800 -30.27 -12.27 9.10
C THR A 800 -31.74 -12.57 9.27
N ASP A 801 -32.07 -13.63 10.03
CA ASP A 801 -33.45 -14.10 10.23
C ASP A 801 -34.21 -14.39 8.92
N GLY A 802 -33.50 -14.82 7.88
CA GLY A 802 -34.05 -15.14 6.56
C GLY A 802 -34.24 -13.95 5.61
N GLU A 803 -33.87 -12.73 6.01
CA GLU A 803 -33.87 -11.54 5.15
C GLU A 803 -32.45 -11.05 4.87
N MET A 804 -32.15 -10.73 3.60
CA MET A 804 -30.86 -10.18 3.20
C MET A 804 -30.73 -8.73 3.68
N LYS A 805 -29.64 -8.40 4.40
CA LYS A 805 -29.37 -7.04 4.89
C LYS A 805 -27.97 -6.58 4.49
N LEU A 806 -27.83 -5.28 4.24
CA LEU A 806 -26.53 -4.64 4.05
C LEU A 806 -25.82 -4.52 5.40
N ILE A 807 -24.66 -5.17 5.54
CA ILE A 807 -23.85 -5.17 6.76
C ILE A 807 -22.73 -4.14 6.67
N TYR A 808 -22.14 -3.96 5.49
CA TYR A 808 -21.05 -3.01 5.27
C TYR A 808 -21.14 -2.35 3.91
N SER A 809 -20.85 -1.05 3.89
CA SER A 809 -20.58 -0.22 2.71
C SER A 809 -19.46 0.75 3.08
N ASP A 810 -18.50 0.96 2.18
CA ASP A 810 -17.46 1.99 2.34
C ASP A 810 -17.93 3.37 1.84
N ASP A 811 -18.96 3.39 0.98
CA ASP A 811 -19.63 4.60 0.52
C ASP A 811 -20.71 5.01 1.53
N ASP A 812 -20.91 6.32 1.75
CA ASP A 812 -22.00 6.87 2.59
C ASP A 812 -23.39 6.59 1.97
N ARG A 813 -23.44 5.94 0.80
CA ARG A 813 -24.66 5.51 0.12
C ARG A 813 -25.28 4.28 0.81
N TYR A 814 -26.46 4.46 1.37
CA TYR A 814 -27.32 3.37 1.82
C TYR A 814 -28.05 2.73 0.62
N LEU A 815 -27.97 1.40 0.51
CA LEU A 815 -28.86 0.64 -0.39
C LEU A 815 -30.25 0.55 0.25
N SER A 816 -31.29 0.89 -0.53
CA SER A 816 -32.68 0.71 -0.12
C SER A 816 -33.05 -0.78 -0.01
N GLY A 817 -34.08 -1.11 0.77
CA GLY A 817 -34.55 -2.49 0.88
C GLY A 817 -34.98 -3.11 -0.47
N GLN A 818 -35.46 -2.29 -1.41
CA GLN A 818 -35.77 -2.75 -2.78
C GLN A 818 -34.51 -3.12 -3.56
N GLU A 819 -33.47 -2.29 -3.51
CA GLU A 819 -32.19 -2.56 -4.17
C GLU A 819 -31.54 -3.84 -3.61
N VAL A 820 -31.58 -4.04 -2.28
CA VAL A 820 -31.10 -5.27 -1.64
C VAL A 820 -31.89 -6.51 -2.11
N SER A 821 -33.22 -6.39 -2.26
CA SER A 821 -34.06 -7.48 -2.78
C SER A 821 -33.69 -7.85 -4.22
N VAL A 822 -33.47 -6.85 -5.10
CA VAL A 822 -33.05 -7.08 -6.49
C VAL A 822 -31.73 -7.86 -6.55
N ILE A 823 -30.75 -7.46 -5.73
CA ILE A 823 -29.46 -8.15 -5.63
C ILE A 823 -29.67 -9.60 -5.15
N SER A 824 -30.44 -9.79 -4.07
CA SER A 824 -30.69 -11.13 -3.49
C SER A 824 -31.38 -12.06 -4.50
N GLU A 825 -32.45 -11.60 -5.15
CA GLU A 825 -33.20 -12.36 -6.14
C GLU A 825 -32.35 -12.75 -7.35
N TYR A 826 -31.46 -11.85 -7.79
CA TYR A 826 -30.54 -12.13 -8.87
C TYR A 826 -29.61 -13.31 -8.50
N PHE A 827 -29.00 -13.30 -7.31
CA PHE A 827 -28.08 -14.35 -6.90
C PHE A 827 -28.77 -15.66 -6.51
N ASP A 828 -30.00 -15.60 -5.99
CA ASP A 828 -30.83 -16.81 -5.78
C ASP A 828 -31.10 -17.54 -7.10
N LYS A 829 -31.33 -16.78 -8.20
CA LYS A 829 -31.51 -17.32 -9.55
C LYS A 829 -30.18 -17.76 -10.18
N ASN A 830 -29.16 -16.90 -10.15
CA ASN A 830 -27.97 -17.03 -11.00
C ASN A 830 -26.78 -17.73 -10.33
N ARG A 831 -26.80 -17.98 -9.01
CA ARG A 831 -25.92 -18.83 -8.17
C ARG A 831 -24.39 -18.79 -8.39
N SER A 832 -23.91 -18.01 -9.34
CA SER A 832 -22.54 -18.01 -9.83
C SER A 832 -21.88 -16.69 -9.49
N ALA A 833 -20.67 -16.79 -8.96
CA ALA A 833 -19.81 -15.63 -8.81
C ALA A 833 -19.35 -15.17 -10.20
N PHE A 834 -19.20 -13.86 -10.39
CA PHE A 834 -18.74 -13.28 -11.65
C PHE A 834 -17.82 -12.08 -11.45
N VAL A 835 -17.01 -11.83 -12.46
CA VAL A 835 -16.33 -10.55 -12.72
C VAL A 835 -16.66 -10.16 -14.16
N THR A 836 -17.01 -8.89 -14.38
CA THR A 836 -17.33 -8.40 -15.73
C THR A 836 -16.80 -7.00 -15.95
N HIS A 837 -16.30 -6.76 -17.16
CA HIS A 837 -15.72 -5.49 -17.58
C HIS A 837 -16.58 -4.82 -18.65
N ARG A 838 -16.69 -3.50 -18.63
CA ARG A 838 -17.54 -2.76 -19.57
C ARG A 838 -17.20 -2.93 -21.05
N THR A 839 -15.95 -3.25 -21.36
CA THR A 839 -15.46 -3.49 -22.72
C THR A 839 -15.68 -4.93 -23.20
N GLU A 840 -16.19 -5.82 -22.34
CA GLU A 840 -16.50 -7.21 -22.66
C GLU A 840 -17.95 -7.39 -23.07
N LYS A 841 -18.20 -8.43 -23.90
CA LYS A 841 -19.56 -8.77 -24.33
C LYS A 841 -20.46 -9.21 -23.18
N SER A 842 -19.88 -9.83 -22.14
CA SER A 842 -20.59 -10.35 -20.97
C SER A 842 -21.10 -9.26 -20.04
N PHE A 843 -20.73 -7.99 -20.21
CA PHE A 843 -21.19 -6.90 -19.32
C PHE A 843 -22.71 -6.77 -19.27
N GLY A 844 -23.38 -6.88 -20.43
CA GLY A 844 -24.83 -6.80 -20.51
C GLY A 844 -25.56 -7.98 -19.83
N ASP A 845 -24.89 -9.11 -19.62
CA ASP A 845 -25.51 -10.29 -18.99
C ASP A 845 -25.87 -10.03 -17.51
N TYR A 846 -25.32 -8.98 -16.90
CA TYR A 846 -25.46 -8.63 -15.49
C TYR A 846 -26.31 -7.36 -15.26
N GLU A 847 -27.09 -6.94 -16.26
CA GLU A 847 -27.84 -5.67 -16.28
C GLU A 847 -28.72 -5.47 -15.03
N GLU A 848 -29.40 -6.52 -14.54
CA GLU A 848 -30.29 -6.43 -13.36
C GLU A 848 -29.57 -5.88 -12.13
N VAL A 849 -28.35 -6.34 -11.85
CA VAL A 849 -27.58 -5.90 -10.68
C VAL A 849 -26.80 -4.62 -10.98
N LEU A 850 -26.30 -4.45 -12.22
CA LEU A 850 -25.60 -3.23 -12.64
C LEU A 850 -26.48 -1.98 -12.49
N ARG A 851 -27.77 -2.08 -12.81
CA ARG A 851 -28.73 -0.97 -12.68
C ARG A 851 -28.85 -0.45 -11.24
N VAL A 852 -28.71 -1.31 -10.23
CA VAL A 852 -28.70 -0.89 -8.81
C VAL A 852 -27.59 0.12 -8.53
N PHE A 853 -26.43 -0.06 -9.14
CA PHE A 853 -25.27 0.81 -8.93
C PHE A 853 -25.14 1.93 -9.97
N GLY A 854 -26.14 2.06 -10.86
CA GLY A 854 -26.09 2.94 -12.02
C GLY A 854 -25.17 2.35 -13.08
N GLU A 855 -25.73 1.57 -14.00
CA GLU A 855 -25.01 0.87 -15.07
C GLU A 855 -24.05 1.80 -15.84
N SER A 856 -24.47 3.06 -16.05
CA SER A 856 -23.64 4.06 -16.71
C SER A 856 -22.35 4.37 -15.95
N ASN A 857 -22.32 4.23 -14.62
CA ASN A 857 -21.20 4.58 -13.77
C ASN A 857 -20.26 3.41 -13.45
N VAL A 858 -20.62 2.17 -13.78
CA VAL A 858 -19.82 0.98 -13.45
C VAL A 858 -18.87 0.64 -14.61
N PHE A 859 -17.57 0.59 -14.34
CA PHE A 859 -16.57 0.07 -15.28
C PHE A 859 -16.34 -1.43 -15.08
N THR A 860 -16.30 -1.89 -13.83
CA THR A 860 -16.21 -3.32 -13.50
C THR A 860 -17.00 -3.64 -12.26
N MET A 861 -17.63 -4.80 -12.30
CA MET A 861 -18.36 -5.36 -11.18
C MET A 861 -17.86 -6.76 -10.87
N VAL A 862 -17.65 -7.02 -9.59
CA VAL A 862 -17.43 -8.35 -9.03
C VAL A 862 -18.60 -8.68 -8.12
N GLY A 863 -19.21 -9.83 -8.33
CA GLY A 863 -20.28 -10.36 -7.49
C GLY A 863 -19.94 -11.76 -7.01
N ILE A 864 -19.86 -11.97 -5.69
CA ILE A 864 -19.53 -13.27 -5.09
C ILE A 864 -20.62 -13.64 -4.08
N PRO A 865 -21.51 -14.59 -4.41
CA PRO A 865 -22.45 -15.17 -3.46
C PRO A 865 -21.80 -16.31 -2.67
N ILE A 866 -22.17 -16.42 -1.40
CA ILE A 866 -21.98 -17.60 -0.55
C ILE A 866 -23.35 -18.20 -0.29
N MET A 867 -23.44 -19.51 -0.49
CA MET A 867 -24.69 -20.25 -0.42
C MET A 867 -24.72 -21.05 0.88
N ASP A 868 -25.85 -21.04 1.58
CA ASP A 868 -26.16 -21.99 2.65
C ASP A 868 -27.50 -22.68 2.32
N ASN A 869 -27.50 -24.02 2.35
CA ASN A 869 -28.70 -24.84 2.11
C ASN A 869 -29.57 -24.39 0.90
N ASP A 870 -28.93 -24.19 -0.26
CA ASP A 870 -29.55 -23.74 -1.53
C ASP A 870 -30.09 -22.30 -1.56
N LYS A 871 -29.87 -21.50 -0.52
CA LYS A 871 -30.20 -20.07 -0.48
C LYS A 871 -28.95 -19.21 -0.40
N VAL A 872 -29.03 -17.98 -0.91
CA VAL A 872 -27.93 -17.03 -0.74
C VAL A 872 -27.89 -16.59 0.73
N ASP A 873 -26.75 -16.84 1.36
CA ASP A 873 -26.50 -16.49 2.74
C ASP A 873 -25.67 -15.20 2.84
N ALA A 874 -24.66 -15.02 2.00
CA ALA A 874 -23.87 -13.79 1.95
C ALA A 874 -23.53 -13.37 0.52
N ILE A 875 -23.33 -12.08 0.31
CA ILE A 875 -22.98 -11.50 -0.99
C ILE A 875 -21.89 -10.46 -0.79
N PHE A 876 -20.78 -10.60 -1.52
CA PHE A 876 -19.81 -9.54 -1.73
C PHE A 876 -20.03 -8.90 -3.08
N ILE A 877 -20.05 -7.56 -3.11
CA ILE A 877 -20.03 -6.77 -4.35
C ILE A 877 -18.84 -5.83 -4.30
N GLY A 878 -17.96 -5.91 -5.29
CA GLY A 878 -16.87 -4.96 -5.49
C GLY A 878 -17.06 -4.21 -6.80
N LEU A 879 -16.90 -2.88 -6.77
CA LEU A 879 -17.10 -2.00 -7.92
C LEU A 879 -15.83 -1.22 -8.23
N LEU A 880 -15.56 -1.09 -9.53
CA LEU A 880 -14.68 -0.06 -10.09
C LEU A 880 -15.54 0.86 -10.95
N LEU A 881 -15.47 2.15 -10.64
CA LEU A 881 -16.34 3.18 -11.22
C LEU A 881 -15.64 3.88 -12.38
N MET A 882 -16.45 4.35 -13.32
CA MET A 882 -15.99 4.95 -14.56
C MET A 882 -15.13 6.20 -14.32
N HIS A 883 -15.57 7.13 -13.46
CA HIS A 883 -14.89 8.41 -13.21
C HIS A 883 -13.46 8.27 -12.66
N ARG A 884 -13.06 7.10 -12.16
CA ARG A 884 -11.69 6.82 -11.72
C ARG A 884 -10.95 5.94 -12.72
N THR A 885 -11.59 4.86 -13.18
CA THR A 885 -10.96 3.85 -14.02
C THR A 885 -10.59 4.39 -15.39
N VAL A 886 -11.41 5.29 -15.93
CA VAL A 886 -11.20 5.93 -17.24
C VAL A 886 -9.95 6.82 -17.23
N TYR A 887 -9.59 7.40 -16.09
CA TYR A 887 -8.40 8.24 -15.93
C TYR A 887 -7.16 7.48 -15.44
N SER A 888 -7.33 6.33 -14.79
CA SER A 888 -6.21 5.50 -14.32
C SER A 888 -5.59 4.65 -15.45
N ASN A 889 -4.33 4.23 -15.27
CA ASN A 889 -3.65 3.26 -16.18
C ASN A 889 -3.71 1.82 -15.65
N LYS A 890 -4.17 1.60 -14.42
CA LYS A 890 -4.28 0.26 -13.83
C LYS A 890 -5.47 -0.48 -14.43
N LYS A 891 -5.20 -1.65 -15.01
CA LYS A 891 -6.24 -2.59 -15.43
C LYS A 891 -6.83 -3.30 -14.22
N VAL A 892 -7.95 -3.90 -14.53
CA VAL A 892 -9.01 -4.38 -13.67
C VAL A 892 -8.68 -5.69 -12.94
N ILE A 893 -9.54 -6.08 -11.98
CA ILE A 893 -9.66 -7.43 -11.43
C ILE A 893 -9.65 -8.48 -12.55
N ASN A 894 -8.53 -9.19 -12.71
CA ASN A 894 -8.43 -10.30 -13.64
C ASN A 894 -9.01 -11.59 -13.03
N GLN A 895 -9.04 -12.67 -13.81
CA GLN A 895 -9.54 -13.98 -13.37
C GLN A 895 -8.77 -14.55 -12.16
N ASN A 896 -7.46 -14.32 -12.06
CA ASN A 896 -6.65 -14.80 -10.92
C ASN A 896 -7.02 -14.03 -9.64
N ASN A 897 -7.10 -12.70 -9.70
CA ASN A 897 -7.52 -11.86 -8.59
C ASN A 897 -8.94 -12.21 -8.14
N PHE A 898 -9.83 -12.45 -9.09
CA PHE A 898 -11.20 -12.88 -8.81
C PHE A 898 -11.25 -14.20 -8.03
N LEU A 899 -10.45 -15.20 -8.42
CA LEU A 899 -10.36 -16.49 -7.71
C LEU A 899 -9.84 -16.32 -6.27
N ILE A 900 -8.80 -15.51 -6.08
CA ILE A 900 -8.24 -15.22 -4.75
C ILE A 900 -9.28 -14.50 -3.90
N LEU A 901 -9.91 -13.45 -4.43
CA LEU A 901 -10.95 -12.70 -3.74
C LEU A 901 -12.11 -13.60 -3.29
N LYS A 902 -12.56 -14.49 -4.18
CA LYS A 902 -13.59 -15.50 -3.85
C LYS A 902 -13.15 -16.40 -2.70
N TYR A 903 -11.91 -16.86 -2.72
CA TYR A 903 -11.35 -17.72 -1.67
C TYR A 903 -11.26 -16.99 -0.31
N VAL A 904 -10.67 -15.79 -0.28
CA VAL A 904 -10.49 -15.04 0.98
C VAL A 904 -11.82 -14.53 1.55
N PHE A 905 -12.80 -14.19 0.69
CA PHE A 905 -14.14 -13.85 1.15
C PHE A 905 -14.84 -15.04 1.81
N GLY A 906 -14.68 -16.25 1.27
CA GLY A 906 -15.15 -17.47 1.91
C GLY A 906 -14.57 -17.67 3.31
N GLN A 907 -13.24 -17.54 3.46
CA GLN A 907 -12.58 -17.64 4.78
C GLN A 907 -13.07 -16.59 5.79
N PHE A 908 -13.39 -15.39 5.30
CA PHE A 908 -13.98 -14.35 6.14
C PHE A 908 -15.37 -14.74 6.63
N ILE A 909 -16.24 -15.29 5.77
CA ILE A 909 -17.56 -15.76 6.19
C ILE A 909 -17.44 -16.88 7.24
N ASP A 910 -16.56 -17.85 7.01
CA ASP A 910 -16.29 -18.92 7.98
C ASP A 910 -15.87 -18.33 9.34
N THR A 911 -15.01 -17.31 9.33
CA THR A 911 -14.55 -16.64 10.55
C THR A 911 -15.67 -15.91 11.28
N ILE A 912 -16.53 -15.19 10.56
CA ILE A 912 -17.69 -14.51 11.15
C ILE A 912 -18.65 -15.51 11.79
N GLU A 913 -18.85 -16.68 11.17
CA GLU A 913 -19.68 -17.74 11.73
C GLU A 913 -19.07 -18.38 12.98
N ARG A 914 -17.75 -18.62 12.98
CA ARG A 914 -17.03 -19.07 14.17
C ARG A 914 -17.20 -18.10 15.35
N LEU A 915 -17.03 -16.79 15.10
CA LEU A 915 -17.17 -15.75 16.13
C LEU A 915 -18.59 -15.68 16.68
N ARG A 916 -19.62 -15.71 15.83
CA ARG A 916 -21.04 -15.75 16.26
C ARG A 916 -21.33 -16.97 17.12
N THR A 917 -20.86 -18.13 16.69
CA THR A 917 -21.02 -19.38 17.45
C THR A 917 -20.36 -19.29 18.82
N HIS A 918 -19.18 -18.67 18.91
CA HIS A 918 -18.49 -18.44 20.17
C HIS A 918 -19.27 -17.52 21.12
N GLU A 919 -19.78 -16.39 20.63
CA GLU A 919 -20.63 -15.48 21.43
C GLU A 919 -21.89 -16.17 21.94
N GLU A 920 -22.52 -17.02 21.13
CA GLU A 920 -23.70 -17.81 21.55
C GLU A 920 -23.36 -18.81 22.65
N ILE A 921 -22.24 -19.52 22.53
CA ILE A 921 -21.75 -20.46 23.54
C ILE A 921 -21.47 -19.73 24.85
N GLU A 922 -20.81 -18.57 24.82
CA GLU A 922 -20.54 -17.79 26.03
C GLU A 922 -21.83 -17.32 26.73
N ARG A 923 -22.83 -16.85 25.96
CA ARG A 923 -24.14 -16.47 26.51
C ARG A 923 -24.84 -17.66 27.15
N MET A 924 -24.83 -18.83 26.51
CA MET A 924 -25.42 -20.06 27.05
C MET A 924 -24.71 -20.52 28.33
N ASN A 925 -23.38 -20.49 28.35
CA ASN A 925 -22.58 -20.85 29.53
C ASN A 925 -22.92 -19.94 30.72
N LYS A 926 -23.00 -18.62 30.51
CA LYS A 926 -23.38 -17.67 31.56
C LYS A 926 -24.78 -17.94 32.11
N ALA A 927 -25.76 -18.22 31.24
CA ALA A 927 -27.11 -18.55 31.67
C ALA A 927 -27.16 -19.87 32.49
N LEU A 928 -26.32 -20.86 32.13
CA LEU A 928 -26.20 -22.11 32.90
C LEU A 928 -25.57 -21.88 34.29
N GLU A 929 -24.55 -21.02 34.39
CA GLU A 929 -23.92 -20.66 35.66
C GLU A 929 -24.90 -19.97 36.63
N GLU A 930 -25.74 -19.06 36.13
CA GLU A 930 -26.77 -18.38 36.92
C GLU A 930 -27.83 -19.37 37.46
N MET A 931 -28.27 -20.34 36.64
CA MET A 931 -29.21 -21.38 37.08
C MET A 931 -28.59 -22.35 38.09
N ALA A 932 -27.29 -22.64 37.99
CA ALA A 932 -26.62 -23.56 38.89
C ALA A 932 -26.37 -22.97 40.29
N SER A 933 -26.35 -21.65 40.43
CA SER A 933 -25.92 -20.93 41.64
C SER A 933 -27.05 -20.36 42.52
N THR A 934 -28.31 -20.48 42.11
CA THR A 934 -29.49 -19.93 42.80
C THR A 934 -30.47 -21.01 43.27
N ASP A 935 -31.21 -20.75 44.35
CA ASP A 935 -32.31 -21.62 44.83
C ASP A 935 -33.62 -21.23 44.13
N LEU A 936 -34.22 -22.18 43.40
CA LEU A 936 -35.39 -21.92 42.56
C LEU A 936 -36.66 -21.53 43.34
N LEU A 937 -36.74 -21.87 44.64
CA LEU A 937 -37.92 -21.55 45.45
C LEU A 937 -37.83 -20.14 46.04
N THR A 938 -36.68 -19.78 46.60
CA THR A 938 -36.53 -18.52 47.35
C THR A 938 -35.86 -17.39 46.54
N GLY A 939 -35.19 -17.70 45.43
CA GLY A 939 -34.42 -16.74 44.64
C GLY A 939 -33.10 -16.30 45.28
N LEU A 940 -32.77 -16.82 46.47
CA LEU A 940 -31.48 -16.61 47.12
C LEU A 940 -30.37 -17.44 46.45
N LEU A 941 -29.11 -17.13 46.74
CA LEU A 941 -28.01 -18.02 46.35
C LEU A 941 -28.17 -19.38 47.03
N ASN A 942 -27.84 -20.44 46.32
CA ASN A 942 -27.75 -21.79 46.88
C ASN A 942 -26.33 -22.04 47.44
N ARG A 943 -26.08 -23.23 47.99
CA ARG A 943 -24.77 -23.60 48.55
C ARG A 943 -23.60 -23.44 47.55
N GLN A 944 -23.82 -23.70 46.26
CA GLN A 944 -22.79 -23.53 45.22
C GLN A 944 -22.56 -22.05 44.88
N GLY A 945 -23.64 -21.26 44.81
CA GLY A 945 -23.55 -19.80 44.68
C GLY A 945 -22.78 -19.16 45.83
N PHE A 946 -23.05 -19.59 47.07
CA PHE A 946 -22.32 -19.15 48.27
C PHE A 946 -20.80 -19.35 48.15
N MET A 947 -20.34 -20.56 47.83
CA MET A 947 -18.90 -20.84 47.73
C MET A 947 -18.22 -19.98 46.68
N THR A 948 -18.91 -19.69 45.58
CA THR A 948 -18.39 -18.85 44.50
C THR A 948 -18.34 -17.37 44.92
N SER A 949 -19.41 -16.87 45.53
CA SER A 949 -19.51 -15.48 45.97
C SER A 949 -18.50 -15.14 47.07
N VAL A 950 -18.27 -16.03 48.04
CA VAL A 950 -17.30 -15.77 49.12
C VAL A 950 -15.86 -15.85 48.63
N LYS A 951 -15.55 -16.73 47.66
CA LYS A 951 -14.23 -16.75 47.01
C LYS A 951 -13.91 -15.45 46.26
N ASN A 952 -14.93 -14.82 45.70
CA ASN A 952 -14.81 -13.57 44.94
C ASN A 952 -15.01 -12.30 45.79
N MET A 953 -15.22 -12.42 47.12
CA MET A 953 -15.23 -11.25 47.99
C MET A 953 -13.80 -10.69 48.12
N ASP A 954 -13.65 -9.39 47.90
CA ASP A 954 -12.45 -8.64 48.28
C ASP A 954 -12.35 -8.67 49.81
N VAL A 955 -11.42 -9.47 50.33
CA VAL A 955 -11.10 -9.54 51.77
C VAL A 955 -9.84 -8.73 52.01
N ASP A 956 -9.96 -7.64 52.76
CA ASP A 956 -8.81 -6.97 53.36
C ASP A 956 -8.44 -7.77 54.63
N ASP A 957 -7.18 -8.21 54.74
CA ASP A 957 -6.66 -8.95 55.89
C ASP A 957 -6.82 -8.18 57.23
N ASN A 958 -7.17 -6.89 57.19
CA ASN A 958 -7.45 -6.05 58.37
C ASN A 958 -8.94 -5.94 58.74
N LEU A 959 -9.86 -6.42 57.90
CA LEU A 959 -11.30 -6.31 58.12
C LEU A 959 -11.90 -7.66 58.49
N LYS A 960 -12.67 -7.69 59.59
CA LYS A 960 -13.45 -8.86 59.96
C LYS A 960 -14.66 -8.99 59.03
N ASN A 961 -14.95 -10.22 58.63
CA ASN A 961 -16.19 -10.62 58.01
C ASN A 961 -17.00 -11.41 59.02
N VAL A 962 -18.33 -11.38 58.89
CA VAL A 962 -19.21 -12.13 59.77
C VAL A 962 -20.18 -12.97 58.98
N VAL A 963 -20.36 -14.21 59.44
CA VAL A 963 -21.38 -15.13 58.98
C VAL A 963 -22.40 -15.37 60.09
N MET A 964 -23.67 -15.35 59.70
CA MET A 964 -24.80 -15.74 60.53
C MET A 964 -25.35 -17.04 59.95
N TYR A 965 -25.34 -18.11 60.74
CA TYR A 965 -26.00 -19.37 60.43
C TYR A 965 -27.37 -19.36 61.08
N ILE A 966 -28.42 -19.50 60.26
CA ILE A 966 -29.81 -19.31 60.67
C ILE A 966 -30.59 -20.57 60.37
N ASP A 967 -31.37 -21.04 61.34
CA ASP A 967 -32.25 -22.20 61.17
C ASP A 967 -33.63 -21.89 61.76
N LEU A 968 -34.69 -22.21 61.00
CA LEU A 968 -36.06 -21.90 61.40
C LEU A 968 -36.57 -22.85 62.49
N ASP A 969 -36.88 -22.29 63.66
CA ASP A 969 -37.52 -23.01 64.74
C ASP A 969 -39.00 -23.27 64.43
N ASN A 970 -39.49 -24.44 64.81
CA ASN A 970 -40.88 -24.86 64.65
C ASN A 970 -41.38 -24.96 63.19
N PHE A 971 -40.51 -24.84 62.18
CA PHE A 971 -40.89 -24.90 60.75
C PHE A 971 -41.65 -26.19 60.39
N LYS A 972 -41.21 -27.33 60.93
CA LYS A 972 -41.90 -28.61 60.75
C LYS A 972 -43.37 -28.58 61.21
N TYR A 973 -43.71 -27.82 62.25
CA TYR A 973 -45.09 -27.67 62.70
C TYR A 973 -45.97 -27.03 61.63
N TYR A 974 -45.45 -26.04 60.90
CA TYR A 974 -46.18 -25.36 59.83
C TYR A 974 -46.42 -26.31 58.64
N ASN A 975 -45.39 -27.07 58.27
CA ASN A 975 -45.50 -28.13 57.26
C ASN A 975 -46.53 -29.21 57.66
N ASP A 976 -46.43 -29.75 58.88
CA ASP A 976 -47.25 -30.87 59.34
C ASP A 976 -48.70 -30.47 59.65
N THR A 977 -48.93 -29.22 60.05
CA THR A 977 -50.26 -28.72 60.49
C THR A 977 -51.05 -28.05 59.36
N VAL A 978 -50.37 -27.34 58.47
CA VAL A 978 -51.01 -26.47 57.46
C VAL A 978 -50.68 -26.90 56.02
N GLY A 979 -49.66 -27.74 55.84
CA GLY A 979 -49.28 -28.32 54.55
C GLY A 979 -48.02 -27.68 53.95
N HIS A 980 -47.36 -28.43 53.06
CA HIS A 980 -46.09 -28.04 52.46
C HIS A 980 -46.15 -26.74 51.64
N GLU A 981 -47.26 -26.44 50.96
CA GLU A 981 -47.41 -25.17 50.23
C GLU A 981 -47.31 -23.93 51.13
N ILE A 982 -47.74 -24.05 52.39
CA ILE A 982 -47.60 -22.98 53.38
C ILE A 982 -46.19 -22.95 53.96
N GLY A 983 -45.54 -24.10 54.11
CA GLY A 983 -44.11 -24.16 54.40
C GLY A 983 -43.26 -23.47 53.34
N ASP A 984 -43.54 -23.70 52.06
CA ASP A 984 -42.85 -23.05 50.94
C ASP A 984 -43.07 -21.53 50.97
N LEU A 985 -44.30 -21.07 51.24
CA LEU A 985 -44.59 -19.65 51.43
C LEU A 985 -43.79 -19.06 52.60
N VAL A 986 -43.68 -19.77 53.72
CA VAL A 986 -42.90 -19.33 54.89
C VAL A 986 -41.42 -19.20 54.54
N LEU A 987 -40.85 -20.12 53.77
CA LEU A 987 -39.47 -20.05 53.30
C LEU A 987 -39.24 -18.83 52.39
N VAL A 988 -40.17 -18.54 51.48
CA VAL A 988 -40.10 -17.34 50.62
C VAL A 988 -40.22 -16.04 51.43
N LEU A 989 -41.15 -15.97 52.37
CA LEU A 989 -41.33 -14.80 53.24
C LEU A 989 -40.09 -14.56 54.10
N PHE A 990 -39.50 -15.62 54.64
CA PHE A 990 -38.29 -15.54 55.43
C PHE A 990 -37.08 -15.14 54.57
N ALA A 991 -36.94 -15.69 53.37
CA ALA A 991 -35.91 -15.30 52.42
C ALA A 991 -35.96 -13.80 52.07
N ASN A 992 -37.16 -13.24 51.91
CA ASN A 992 -37.34 -11.80 51.68
C ASN A 992 -36.87 -10.97 52.88
N ILE A 993 -37.19 -11.38 54.13
CA ILE A 993 -36.66 -10.73 55.34
C ILE A 993 -35.13 -10.74 55.32
N LEU A 994 -34.52 -11.88 55.00
CA LEU A 994 -33.06 -11.99 54.95
C LEU A 994 -32.45 -11.12 53.85
N GLN A 995 -33.08 -11.04 52.68
CA GLN A 995 -32.63 -10.18 51.59
C GLN A 995 -32.74 -8.69 51.95
N GLU A 996 -33.83 -8.27 52.59
CA GLU A 996 -34.00 -6.90 53.10
C GLU A 996 -32.98 -6.57 54.20
N CYS A 997 -32.76 -7.49 55.14
CA CYS A 997 -31.76 -7.35 56.20
C CYS A 997 -30.32 -7.32 55.68
N ALA A 998 -30.04 -8.06 54.59
CA ALA A 998 -28.76 -8.04 53.91
C ALA A 998 -28.53 -6.69 53.20
N SER A 999 -29.53 -6.22 52.44
CA SER A 999 -29.45 -5.02 51.58
C SER A 999 -28.15 -5.01 50.76
N ASP A 1000 -27.58 -3.84 50.44
CA ASP A 1000 -26.29 -3.72 49.73
C ASP A 1000 -25.06 -4.12 50.59
N ASN A 1001 -25.25 -4.51 51.85
CA ASN A 1001 -24.15 -4.75 52.80
C ASN A 1001 -23.81 -6.22 52.99
N GLY A 1002 -24.66 -7.15 52.51
CA GLY A 1002 -24.47 -8.58 52.74
C GLY A 1002 -25.10 -9.48 51.68
N ILE A 1003 -24.84 -10.77 51.82
CA ILE A 1003 -25.33 -11.81 50.90
C ILE A 1003 -26.23 -12.78 51.67
N ALA A 1004 -27.46 -12.96 51.18
CA ALA A 1004 -28.43 -13.92 51.70
C ALA A 1004 -28.41 -15.21 50.87
N ILE A 1005 -28.31 -16.35 51.57
CA ILE A 1005 -28.14 -17.68 50.99
C ILE A 1005 -29.13 -18.63 51.64
N ARG A 1006 -29.74 -19.51 50.85
CA ARG A 1006 -30.41 -20.71 51.36
C ARG A 1006 -29.43 -21.88 51.29
N TYR A 1007 -28.98 -22.35 52.44
CA TYR A 1007 -27.94 -23.37 52.54
C TYR A 1007 -28.51 -24.79 52.48
N GLY A 1008 -29.72 -24.97 53.03
CA GLY A 1008 -30.41 -26.25 53.17
C GLY A 1008 -31.92 -26.08 53.23
N GLY A 1009 -32.63 -27.10 53.73
CA GLY A 1009 -34.11 -27.14 53.75
C GLY A 1009 -34.72 -25.88 54.38
N ASP A 1010 -34.49 -25.69 55.66
CA ASP A 1010 -34.91 -24.55 56.49
C ASP A 1010 -33.70 -23.77 57.08
N GLU A 1011 -32.53 -23.97 56.49
CA GLU A 1011 -31.24 -23.40 56.87
C GLU A 1011 -30.82 -22.28 55.91
N PHE A 1012 -30.44 -21.14 56.46
CA PHE A 1012 -30.06 -19.94 55.73
C PHE A 1012 -28.74 -19.37 56.27
N LEU A 1013 -28.00 -18.67 55.41
CA LEU A 1013 -26.82 -17.90 55.80
C LEU A 1013 -26.99 -16.43 55.44
N LEU A 1014 -26.46 -15.56 56.29
CA LEU A 1014 -26.16 -14.18 55.96
C LEU A 1014 -24.68 -13.92 56.13
N ILE A 1015 -24.07 -13.22 55.17
CA ILE A 1015 -22.65 -12.91 55.20
C ILE A 1015 -22.45 -11.43 54.93
N PHE A 1016 -21.63 -10.79 55.76
CA PHE A 1016 -21.34 -9.37 55.66
C PHE A 1016 -19.83 -9.16 55.53
N ASN A 1017 -19.43 -8.40 54.50
CA ASN A 1017 -18.03 -8.05 54.27
C ASN A 1017 -17.66 -6.80 55.08
N GLY A 1018 -16.55 -6.85 55.82
CA GLY A 1018 -16.05 -5.72 56.61
C GLY A 1018 -16.96 -5.26 57.75
N LYS A 1019 -17.75 -6.18 58.33
CA LYS A 1019 -18.62 -5.95 59.49
C LYS A 1019 -18.20 -6.83 60.65
N ASP A 1020 -18.47 -6.38 61.87
CA ASP A 1020 -18.17 -7.09 63.10
C ASP A 1020 -19.39 -7.83 63.67
N GLU A 1021 -19.17 -8.57 64.76
CA GLU A 1021 -20.22 -9.34 65.41
C GLU A 1021 -21.36 -8.43 65.92
N ASP A 1022 -21.06 -7.21 66.38
CA ASP A 1022 -22.03 -6.23 66.87
C ASP A 1022 -23.04 -5.83 65.77
N TYR A 1023 -22.58 -5.64 64.53
CA TYR A 1023 -23.47 -5.40 63.39
C TYR A 1023 -24.41 -6.59 63.13
N ALA A 1024 -23.87 -7.81 63.16
CA ALA A 1024 -24.68 -9.02 62.96
C ALA A 1024 -25.68 -9.26 64.10
N GLU A 1025 -25.36 -8.88 65.34
CA GLU A 1025 -26.32 -8.89 66.45
C GLU A 1025 -27.48 -7.91 66.22
N GLN A 1026 -27.22 -6.73 65.66
CA GLN A 1026 -28.28 -5.79 65.31
C GLN A 1026 -29.15 -6.35 64.18
N VAL A 1027 -28.55 -6.98 63.17
CA VAL A 1027 -29.29 -7.67 62.10
C VAL A 1027 -30.16 -8.80 62.68
N ALA A 1028 -29.63 -9.59 63.63
CA ALA A 1028 -30.39 -10.65 64.29
C ALA A 1028 -31.65 -10.09 65.01
N LYS A 1029 -31.51 -8.97 65.72
CA LYS A 1029 -32.66 -8.30 66.37
C LYS A 1029 -33.71 -7.85 65.36
N ASN A 1030 -33.27 -7.25 64.25
CA ASN A 1030 -34.19 -6.82 63.18
C ASN A 1030 -34.93 -8.02 62.55
N ILE A 1031 -34.24 -9.16 62.37
CA ILE A 1031 -34.87 -10.40 61.89
C ILE A 1031 -35.97 -10.84 62.85
N TYR A 1032 -35.73 -10.85 64.18
CA TYR A 1032 -36.74 -11.20 65.16
C TYR A 1032 -37.94 -10.24 65.19
N GLU A 1033 -37.70 -8.93 65.09
CA GLU A 1033 -38.78 -7.92 65.01
C GLU A 1033 -39.70 -8.15 63.80
N GLN A 1034 -39.15 -8.59 62.67
CA GLN A 1034 -39.94 -8.86 61.46
C GLN A 1034 -40.68 -10.20 61.48
N ILE A 1035 -40.30 -11.12 62.38
CA ILE A 1035 -40.93 -12.45 62.53
C ILE A 1035 -41.95 -12.46 63.70
N GLU A 1036 -42.24 -11.32 64.34
CA GLU A 1036 -42.94 -11.21 65.64
C GLU A 1036 -44.22 -12.07 65.79
N ASP A 1037 -45.04 -12.22 64.73
CA ASP A 1037 -46.26 -13.05 64.76
C ASP A 1037 -46.09 -14.46 64.15
N GLY A 1038 -44.86 -14.87 63.81
CA GLY A 1038 -44.55 -16.14 63.14
C GLY A 1038 -45.20 -16.27 61.77
N PHE A 1039 -45.39 -15.15 61.06
CA PHE A 1039 -46.11 -15.02 59.80
C PHE A 1039 -47.60 -15.40 59.85
N ALA A 1040 -48.20 -15.46 61.04
CA ALA A 1040 -49.60 -15.84 61.21
C ALA A 1040 -50.52 -14.97 60.34
N SER A 1041 -50.30 -13.64 60.32
CA SER A 1041 -51.07 -12.71 59.49
C SER A 1041 -50.94 -12.98 57.98
N ASN A 1042 -49.75 -13.36 57.51
CA ASN A 1042 -49.50 -13.66 56.09
C ASN A 1042 -50.17 -14.98 55.68
N ILE A 1043 -50.14 -15.97 56.56
CA ILE A 1043 -50.76 -17.29 56.33
C ILE A 1043 -52.29 -17.17 56.39
N GLU A 1044 -52.86 -16.43 57.35
CA GLU A 1044 -54.30 -16.14 57.42
C GLU A 1044 -54.81 -15.47 56.15
N LYS A 1045 -54.05 -14.50 55.61
CA LYS A 1045 -54.36 -13.85 54.32
C LYS A 1045 -54.33 -14.84 53.16
N ARG A 1046 -53.33 -15.74 53.11
CA ARG A 1046 -53.20 -16.72 52.02
C ARG A 1046 -54.32 -17.76 52.04
N LEU A 1047 -54.71 -18.23 53.23
CA LEU A 1047 -55.71 -19.27 53.43
C LEU A 1047 -57.15 -18.73 53.57
N ASN A 1048 -57.30 -17.41 53.71
CA ASN A 1048 -58.57 -16.72 53.97
C ASN A 1048 -59.36 -17.34 55.15
N LYS A 1049 -58.65 -17.74 56.20
CA LYS A 1049 -59.18 -18.40 57.40
C LYS A 1049 -58.30 -18.05 58.60
N LYS A 1050 -58.93 -17.81 59.76
CA LYS A 1050 -58.19 -17.62 61.02
C LYS A 1050 -57.48 -18.90 61.44
N ILE A 1051 -56.22 -18.77 61.84
CA ILE A 1051 -55.40 -19.86 62.34
C ILE A 1051 -54.92 -19.53 63.74
N GLU A 1052 -55.06 -20.49 64.65
CA GLU A 1052 -54.60 -20.34 66.03
C GLU A 1052 -53.32 -21.16 66.18
N ILE A 1053 -52.18 -20.47 66.13
CA ILE A 1053 -50.87 -21.07 66.38
C ILE A 1053 -50.53 -20.83 67.86
N PRO A 1054 -50.38 -21.90 68.67
CA PRO A 1054 -49.96 -21.76 70.06
C PRO A 1054 -48.67 -20.95 70.15
N GLU A 1055 -48.55 -20.10 71.17
CA GLU A 1055 -47.40 -19.20 71.33
C GLU A 1055 -46.08 -19.97 71.35
N GLU A 1056 -46.06 -21.16 71.97
CA GLU A 1056 -44.92 -22.08 72.01
C GLU A 1056 -44.59 -22.79 70.69
N LYS A 1057 -45.45 -22.64 69.67
CA LYS A 1057 -45.30 -23.21 68.32
C LYS A 1057 -45.15 -22.17 67.23
N ARG A 1058 -45.11 -20.88 67.56
CA ARG A 1058 -44.85 -19.82 66.59
C ARG A 1058 -43.49 -20.03 65.94
N LEU A 1059 -43.45 -19.77 64.62
CA LEU A 1059 -42.20 -19.79 63.88
C LEU A 1059 -41.30 -18.68 64.40
N SER A 1060 -40.04 -19.00 64.61
CA SER A 1060 -38.95 -18.05 64.82
C SER A 1060 -37.69 -18.69 64.26
N CYS A 1061 -36.51 -18.20 64.60
CA CYS A 1061 -35.26 -18.83 64.20
C CYS A 1061 -34.27 -18.88 65.36
N CYS A 1062 -33.33 -19.82 65.27
CA CYS A 1062 -32.10 -19.74 66.03
C CYS A 1062 -31.02 -19.16 65.10
N ILE A 1063 -30.12 -18.34 65.65
CA ILE A 1063 -29.02 -17.72 64.90
C ILE A 1063 -27.68 -17.93 65.61
N GLY A 1064 -26.71 -18.53 64.93
CA GLY A 1064 -25.32 -18.57 65.36
C GLY A 1064 -24.47 -17.59 64.57
N ILE A 1065 -23.62 -16.81 65.25
CA ILE A 1065 -22.81 -15.76 64.63
C ILE A 1065 -21.33 -16.05 64.85
N ALA A 1066 -20.52 -16.02 63.78
CA ALA A 1066 -19.07 -16.17 63.86
C ALA A 1066 -18.35 -15.21 62.90
N SER A 1067 -17.17 -14.74 63.30
CA SER A 1067 -16.31 -13.90 62.45
C SER A 1067 -15.15 -14.67 61.83
N PHE A 1068 -14.67 -14.18 60.69
CA PHE A 1068 -13.50 -14.70 59.98
C PHE A 1068 -12.77 -13.59 59.24
N VAL A 1069 -11.48 -13.78 58.96
CA VAL A 1069 -10.58 -12.75 58.41
C VAL A 1069 -9.93 -13.20 57.08
N SER A 1070 -10.23 -14.42 56.59
CA SER A 1070 -9.67 -14.97 55.35
C SER A 1070 -10.74 -15.69 54.54
N ASN A 1071 -10.71 -15.54 53.21
CA ASN A 1071 -11.57 -16.26 52.26
C ASN A 1071 -11.01 -17.62 51.82
N THR A 1072 -10.05 -18.20 52.55
CA THR A 1072 -9.59 -19.57 52.29
C THR A 1072 -10.70 -20.57 52.63
N ASP A 1073 -10.80 -21.66 51.86
CA ASP A 1073 -11.82 -22.71 52.06
C ASP A 1073 -11.85 -23.19 53.54
N LYS A 1074 -10.67 -23.38 54.14
CA LYS A 1074 -10.53 -23.80 55.54
C LYS A 1074 -11.04 -22.75 56.54
N ALA A 1075 -10.82 -21.46 56.29
CA ALA A 1075 -11.27 -20.40 57.19
C ALA A 1075 -12.80 -20.21 57.12
N ILE A 1076 -13.37 -20.34 55.92
CA ILE A 1076 -14.83 -20.29 55.70
C ILE A 1076 -15.51 -21.49 56.37
N GLU A 1077 -14.98 -22.71 56.16
CA GLU A 1077 -15.49 -23.92 56.84
C GLU A 1077 -15.45 -23.77 58.36
N GLN A 1078 -14.32 -23.31 58.91
CA GLN A 1078 -14.19 -23.07 60.36
C GLN A 1078 -15.18 -22.02 60.88
N ALA A 1079 -15.46 -20.97 60.10
CA ALA A 1079 -16.43 -19.95 60.48
C ALA A 1079 -17.86 -20.49 60.49
N LEU A 1080 -18.21 -21.30 59.48
CA LEU A 1080 -19.50 -21.99 59.42
C LEU A 1080 -19.66 -22.97 60.57
N ASP A 1081 -18.65 -23.79 60.87
CA ASP A 1081 -18.67 -24.74 61.98
C ASP A 1081 -18.86 -24.02 63.32
N ARG A 1082 -18.16 -22.90 63.55
CA ARG A 1082 -18.30 -22.08 64.76
C ARG A 1082 -19.69 -21.44 64.87
N ALA A 1083 -20.22 -20.95 63.75
CA ALA A 1083 -21.57 -20.40 63.72
C ALA A 1083 -22.61 -21.50 64.00
N ASP A 1084 -22.45 -22.70 63.43
CA ASP A 1084 -23.33 -23.84 63.70
C ASP A 1084 -23.22 -24.33 65.16
N GLU A 1085 -22.04 -24.38 65.75
CA GLU A 1085 -21.86 -24.67 67.19
C GLU A 1085 -22.60 -23.66 68.08
N ALA A 1086 -22.49 -22.37 67.75
CA ALA A 1086 -23.19 -21.31 68.47
C ALA A 1086 -24.71 -21.47 68.32
N LEU A 1087 -25.19 -21.68 67.10
CA LEU A 1087 -26.58 -21.97 66.75
C LEU A 1087 -27.13 -23.16 67.54
N TYR A 1088 -26.40 -24.28 67.53
CA TYR A 1088 -26.77 -25.53 68.19
C TYR A 1088 -26.88 -25.36 69.72
N SER A 1089 -26.01 -24.52 70.31
CA SER A 1089 -26.09 -24.22 71.73
C SER A 1089 -27.34 -23.39 72.10
N VAL A 1090 -27.85 -22.55 71.19
CA VAL A 1090 -29.11 -21.82 71.39
C VAL A 1090 -30.31 -22.76 71.24
N LYS A 1091 -30.30 -23.65 70.24
CA LYS A 1091 -31.35 -24.64 70.00
C LYS A 1091 -31.62 -25.53 71.22
N ASN A 1092 -30.59 -25.81 72.03
CA ASN A 1092 -30.68 -26.69 73.22
C ASN A 1092 -30.88 -25.95 74.55
N THR A 1093 -30.89 -24.62 74.58
CA THR A 1093 -30.98 -23.85 75.82
C THR A 1093 -32.23 -22.97 75.85
N THR A 1094 -32.22 -21.83 75.16
CA THR A 1094 -33.30 -20.84 75.19
C THR A 1094 -34.29 -20.98 74.03
N LYS A 1095 -33.84 -21.46 72.86
CA LYS A 1095 -34.54 -21.36 71.56
C LYS A 1095 -34.92 -19.92 71.18
N HIS A 1096 -35.25 -19.65 69.90
CA HIS A 1096 -35.72 -18.34 69.44
C HIS A 1096 -34.80 -17.17 69.79
N ASN A 1097 -33.48 -17.40 69.73
CA ASN A 1097 -32.47 -16.42 70.14
C ASN A 1097 -31.20 -16.55 69.31
N TYR A 1098 -30.27 -15.62 69.48
CA TYR A 1098 -28.97 -15.65 68.82
C TYR A 1098 -27.82 -15.85 69.80
N LYS A 1099 -26.68 -16.33 69.30
CA LYS A 1099 -25.43 -16.36 70.07
C LYS A 1099 -24.22 -16.11 69.18
N VAL A 1100 -23.35 -15.22 69.65
CA VAL A 1100 -22.02 -15.02 69.08
C VAL A 1100 -21.07 -16.07 69.63
N TRP A 1101 -20.37 -16.78 68.74
CA TRP A 1101 -19.35 -17.73 69.11
C TRP A 1101 -18.19 -17.01 69.80
N LYS A 1102 -17.79 -17.48 70.98
CA LYS A 1102 -16.63 -16.99 71.72
C LYS A 1102 -15.69 -18.14 72.00
N GLU A 1103 -14.41 -17.92 71.74
CA GLU A 1103 -13.36 -18.89 72.08
C GLU A 1103 -13.30 -19.04 73.60
N ALA A 1104 -13.28 -20.27 74.10
CA ALA A 1104 -13.20 -20.53 75.54
C ALA A 1104 -11.88 -19.97 76.07
N THR A 1105 -11.93 -18.90 76.87
CA THR A 1105 -10.77 -18.41 77.60
C THR A 1105 -10.49 -19.34 78.76
N ASP A 1106 -9.52 -20.24 78.62
CA ASP A 1106 -8.90 -20.90 79.77
C ASP A 1106 -8.24 -19.84 80.65
N ASN A 1107 -8.78 -19.59 81.85
CA ASN A 1107 -8.02 -19.19 83.04
C ASN A 1107 -8.95 -19.20 84.27
N GLU A 1108 -8.68 -20.10 85.23
CA GLU A 1108 -8.53 -19.81 86.68
C GLU A 1108 -8.56 -21.11 87.52
N GLU A 1109 -7.40 -21.74 87.72
CA GLU A 1109 -7.01 -22.39 88.99
C GLU A 1109 -5.63 -21.86 89.41
N ASN A 1110 -5.63 -20.68 90.05
CA ASN A 1110 -4.91 -20.37 91.29
C ASN A 1110 -5.16 -18.93 91.74
#